data_AF-A0A813G6F2-F1
#
_entry.id   AF-A0A813G6F2-F1
#
_cell.length_a   1.000
_cell.length_b   1.000
_cell.length_c   1.000
_cell.angle_alpha   90.00
_cell.angle_beta   90.00
_cell.angle_gamma   90.00
#
_symmetry.space_group_name_H-M   'P 1'
#
loop_
_entity.id
_entity.type
_entity.pdbx_description
1 polymer ?
#
loop_
_entity_poly.entity_id
_entity_poly.type
_entity_poly.pdbx_seq_one_letter_code
_entity_poly.pdbx_strand_id
1 'polypeptide(L)'
;HTRLAEVAGEVASLGEAVRDLIEAPQTVCGEAPVPAQRRLAHPAELQSLLQLAQNIQARSRLPEQDLEDAGWPTAALRPIRELVQRLGVWQQSEEAAKQAISDASSQRNSSLSEVVAVLERFLTAWRDLSTAAAANGEPNRLRVRVDLGIERRAKGAALMVSALLDQALALARRAPDLVAVQRMEALLAWQVELGPAADLGVTPLLQHALKELCECVHGLGPGHLDSTSGGSSGSGGLSAPGPQLQRPEVLWSAIVNGDTHTVDSIIRQGGLVSGRTKDPSGHSVLWNALAFQRAEVALLILRHFPPDALHGVSLGELHHRSGNSLLHLISSLQPFTPVCEGLFAMLFERMPEAVRLHRNARGQTFVHVAAGRLNFWALHFAAARGLLPLFSAEDGEGWTPRKLLASHLASKKVAEEVPISVVDQSRFPSWSSLGAFQPPSAGSAPPFADVEVDVVDEERGCVRLHSHRVILSASSEVWHDTLRQQQQQQQQQQQQQSASGQQDASESSPSSCVLALDPKTECSSLEVAICALRFLYTRDAESCSFRSNAPLLFQLLRLSTRCKLPPQLSALALDNLLQGVDDASGTAGMAASLVPTLISEAGALLLSQEVRRFLARRLICHDAAWDAAEATEVGAAAVLEAALAELEPCFRRL
;
A
#
# COMPACT_ATOMS: atom_id res chain seq x y z
N HIS A 1 18.30 -12.98 58.80
CA HIS A 1 19.59 -12.95 58.08
C HIS A 1 19.90 -14.24 57.30
N THR A 2 19.96 -15.43 57.91
CA THR A 2 20.28 -16.69 57.17
C THR A 2 19.34 -16.99 56.00
N ARG A 3 18.02 -16.89 56.18
CA ARG A 3 17.05 -17.10 55.09
C ARG A 3 17.10 -16.04 53.98
N LEU A 4 17.49 -14.80 54.32
CA LEU A 4 17.59 -13.73 53.33
C LEU A 4 18.82 -13.94 52.43
N ALA A 5 19.92 -14.46 53.00
CA ALA A 5 21.10 -14.85 52.24
C ALA A 5 20.84 -16.04 51.30
N GLU A 6 19.99 -17.00 51.70
CA GLU A 6 19.61 -18.15 50.86
C GLU A 6 18.84 -17.77 49.59
N VAL A 7 18.09 -16.66 49.63
CA VAL A 7 17.15 -16.29 48.56
C VAL A 7 17.62 -15.06 47.77
N ALA A 8 18.65 -14.35 48.24
CA ALA A 8 19.20 -13.15 47.61
C ALA A 8 19.59 -13.34 46.13
N GLY A 9 20.15 -14.51 45.78
CA GLY A 9 20.50 -14.82 44.39
C GLY A 9 19.27 -14.94 43.47
N GLU A 10 18.18 -15.52 43.97
CA GLU A 10 16.93 -15.65 43.23
C GLU A 10 16.21 -14.29 43.09
N VAL A 11 16.25 -13.46 44.13
CA VAL A 11 15.72 -12.08 44.10
C VAL A 11 16.48 -11.23 43.08
N ALA A 12 17.81 -11.33 43.03
CA ALA A 12 18.62 -10.64 42.04
C ALA A 12 18.29 -11.08 40.61
N SER A 13 18.16 -12.40 40.38
CA SER A 13 17.79 -12.95 39.07
C SER A 13 16.39 -12.50 38.62
N LEU A 14 15.40 -12.47 39.53
CA LEU A 14 14.08 -11.92 39.25
C LEU A 14 14.16 -10.42 38.92
N GLY A 15 14.98 -9.66 39.65
CA GLY A 15 15.22 -8.24 39.43
C GLY A 15 15.77 -7.94 38.03
N GLU A 16 16.70 -8.75 37.54
CA GLU A 16 17.24 -8.64 36.17
C GLU A 16 16.19 -8.97 35.12
N ALA A 17 15.46 -10.09 35.27
CA ALA A 17 14.44 -10.48 34.31
C ALA A 17 13.29 -9.46 34.22
N VAL A 18 12.92 -8.82 35.34
CA VAL A 18 11.93 -7.74 35.36
C VAL A 18 12.48 -6.45 34.73
N ARG A 19 13.78 -6.17 34.92
CA ARG A 19 14.45 -5.00 34.33
C ARG A 19 14.58 -5.12 32.81
N ASP A 20 14.85 -6.31 32.28
CA ASP A 20 14.91 -6.53 30.84
C ASP A 20 13.54 -6.29 30.16
N LEU A 21 12.47 -6.50 30.90
CA LEU A 21 11.09 -6.38 30.45
C LEU A 21 10.54 -4.94 30.59
N ILE A 22 11.15 -4.10 31.42
CA ILE A 22 10.73 -2.73 31.68
C ILE A 22 11.76 -1.75 31.14
N GLU A 23 11.34 -0.85 30.24
CA GLU A 23 12.21 0.28 29.88
C GLU A 23 12.39 1.19 31.08
N ALA A 24 13.64 1.43 31.49
CA ALA A 24 13.93 2.61 32.28
C ALA A 24 13.54 3.85 31.44
N PRO A 25 12.83 4.84 32.01
CA PRO A 25 12.58 6.10 31.31
C PRO A 25 13.93 6.68 30.91
N GLN A 26 14.22 6.70 29.62
CA GLN A 26 15.46 7.30 29.12
C GLN A 26 15.39 8.80 29.38
N THR A 27 16.05 9.25 30.44
CA THR A 27 16.29 10.67 30.67
C THR A 27 17.19 11.17 29.55
N VAL A 28 16.56 11.93 28.66
CA VAL A 28 17.12 12.53 27.45
C VAL A 28 18.38 13.33 27.76
N CYS A 29 19.51 12.90 27.20
CA CYS A 29 20.66 13.76 26.89
C CYS A 29 21.22 13.33 25.52
N GLY A 30 20.73 13.98 24.46
CA GLY A 30 21.54 14.38 23.31
C GLY A 30 21.87 13.40 22.18
N GLU A 31 21.82 12.08 22.37
CA GLU A 31 22.20 11.14 21.29
C GLU A 31 21.03 10.31 20.79
N ALA A 32 20.80 10.33 19.47
CA ALA A 32 19.77 9.56 18.80
C ALA A 32 20.11 8.06 18.90
N PRO A 33 19.35 7.25 19.65
CA PRO A 33 19.66 5.84 19.83
C PRO A 33 19.34 5.08 18.53
N VAL A 34 20.31 4.28 18.08
CA VAL A 34 20.11 3.29 17.01
C VAL A 34 18.98 2.34 17.44
N PRO A 35 17.92 2.15 16.61
CA PRO A 35 16.78 1.32 16.98
C PRO A 35 17.18 -0.16 16.95
N ALA A 36 17.77 -0.64 18.05
CA ALA A 36 17.86 -2.07 18.30
C ALA A 36 16.43 -2.60 18.45
N GLN A 37 15.99 -3.42 17.49
CA GLN A 37 14.72 -4.16 17.53
C GLN A 37 14.70 -5.09 18.75
N ARG A 38 14.34 -4.55 19.91
CA ARG A 38 14.17 -5.35 21.12
C ARG A 38 12.80 -6.03 21.06
N ARG A 39 12.82 -7.34 21.26
CA ARG A 39 11.66 -8.24 21.24
C ARG A 39 10.60 -7.80 22.27
N LEU A 40 9.33 -7.78 21.87
CA LEU A 40 8.20 -7.60 22.80
C LEU A 40 7.95 -8.91 23.57
N ALA A 41 7.77 -8.82 24.88
CA ALA A 41 7.52 -9.99 25.72
C ALA A 41 6.12 -10.57 25.46
N HIS A 42 6.01 -11.89 25.51
CA HIS A 42 4.73 -12.59 25.37
C HIS A 42 4.00 -12.64 26.74
N PRO A 43 2.65 -12.62 26.81
CA PRO A 43 1.92 -12.65 28.09
C PRO A 43 2.23 -13.87 28.98
N ALA A 44 2.62 -15.00 28.39
CA ALA A 44 3.05 -16.19 29.13
C ALA A 44 4.35 -15.97 29.91
N GLU A 45 5.22 -15.08 29.43
CA GLU A 45 6.46 -14.70 30.12
C GLU A 45 6.13 -13.90 31.39
N LEU A 46 5.14 -13.00 31.32
CA LEU A 46 4.66 -12.28 32.52
C LEU A 46 4.11 -13.22 33.59
N GLN A 47 3.31 -14.21 33.17
CA GLN A 47 2.77 -15.22 34.09
C GLN A 47 3.88 -16.04 34.73
N SER A 48 4.88 -16.45 33.94
CA SER A 48 6.07 -17.17 34.43
C SER A 48 6.85 -16.33 35.45
N LEU A 49 7.03 -15.02 35.19
CA LEU A 49 7.70 -14.10 36.12
C LEU A 49 6.92 -13.93 37.43
N LEU A 50 5.59 -13.78 37.36
CA LEU A 50 4.76 -13.67 38.56
C LEU A 50 4.75 -14.97 39.36
N GLN A 51 4.76 -16.12 38.69
CA GLN A 51 4.84 -17.42 39.35
C GLN A 51 6.21 -17.61 40.03
N LEU A 52 7.29 -17.20 39.38
CA LEU A 52 8.63 -17.18 39.99
C LEU A 52 8.66 -16.28 41.23
N ALA A 53 8.08 -15.08 41.14
CA ALA A 53 7.96 -14.17 42.28
C ALA A 53 7.15 -14.80 43.43
N GLN A 54 6.01 -15.42 43.15
CA GLN A 54 5.21 -16.11 44.17
C GLN A 54 5.97 -17.28 44.81
N ASN A 55 6.73 -18.05 44.05
CA ASN A 55 7.55 -19.15 44.56
C ASN A 55 8.65 -18.66 45.51
N ILE A 56 9.32 -17.56 45.15
CA ILE A 56 10.34 -16.93 45.98
C ILE A 56 9.72 -16.42 47.30
N GLN A 57 8.56 -15.76 47.23
CA GLN A 57 7.84 -15.25 48.40
C GLN A 57 7.37 -16.39 49.32
N ALA A 58 6.80 -17.45 48.75
CA ALA A 58 6.32 -18.61 49.51
C ALA A 58 7.45 -19.37 50.22
N ARG A 59 8.62 -19.51 49.57
CA ARG A 59 9.79 -20.20 50.13
C ARG A 59 10.48 -19.37 51.22
N SER A 60 10.67 -18.07 50.99
CA SER A 60 11.35 -17.20 51.94
C SER A 60 10.53 -17.01 53.23
N ARG A 61 9.19 -17.01 53.13
CA ARG A 61 8.25 -16.65 54.21
C ARG A 61 8.56 -15.27 54.81
N LEU A 62 9.20 -14.40 54.04
CA LEU A 62 9.51 -13.02 54.41
C LEU A 62 8.40 -12.10 53.91
N PRO A 63 8.07 -11.02 54.64
CA PRO A 63 7.19 -9.97 54.13
C PRO A 63 7.83 -9.28 52.91
N GLU A 64 7.02 -8.73 52.01
CA GLU A 64 7.50 -8.06 50.78
C GLU A 64 8.46 -6.90 51.10
N GLN A 65 8.28 -6.24 52.25
CA GLN A 65 9.15 -5.16 52.74
C GLN A 65 10.58 -5.63 53.07
N ASP A 66 10.74 -6.82 53.66
CA ASP A 66 12.07 -7.38 53.94
C ASP A 66 12.76 -7.85 52.64
N LEU A 67 11.98 -8.21 51.62
CA LEU A 67 12.50 -8.56 50.29
C LEU A 67 12.91 -7.31 49.50
N GLU A 68 12.22 -6.18 49.67
CA GLU A 68 12.59 -4.89 49.06
C GLU A 68 14.00 -4.46 49.46
N ASP A 69 14.36 -4.62 50.75
CA ASP A 69 15.72 -4.38 51.25
C ASP A 69 16.78 -5.26 50.56
N ALA A 70 16.37 -6.41 50.00
CA ALA A 70 17.22 -7.32 49.23
C ALA A 70 17.17 -7.08 47.71
N GLY A 71 16.54 -5.99 47.25
CA GLY A 71 16.44 -5.63 45.83
C GLY A 71 15.20 -6.19 45.13
N TRP A 72 14.15 -6.59 45.86
CA TRP A 72 12.90 -7.06 45.28
C TRP A 72 12.20 -5.96 44.46
N PRO A 73 11.85 -6.22 43.19
CA PRO A 73 11.36 -5.18 42.29
C PRO A 73 9.85 -4.88 42.46
N THR A 74 9.38 -4.56 43.68
CA THR A 74 7.94 -4.37 43.98
C THR A 74 7.25 -3.37 43.06
N ALA A 75 7.88 -2.21 42.84
CA ALA A 75 7.31 -1.13 42.03
C ALA A 75 7.08 -1.57 40.58
N ALA A 76 7.92 -2.47 40.06
CA ALA A 76 7.86 -3.03 38.74
C ALA A 76 6.95 -4.27 38.64
N LEU A 77 6.88 -5.09 39.70
CA LEU A 77 5.97 -6.24 39.76
C LEU A 77 4.50 -5.82 39.87
N ARG A 78 4.20 -4.69 40.50
CA ARG A 78 2.83 -4.17 40.64
C ARG A 78 2.10 -3.97 39.30
N PRO A 79 2.62 -3.21 38.31
CA PRO A 79 1.97 -3.06 37.01
C PRO A 79 1.90 -4.38 36.25
N ILE A 80 2.87 -5.29 36.41
CA ILE A 80 2.82 -6.63 35.81
C ILE A 80 1.66 -7.45 36.40
N ARG A 81 1.49 -7.45 37.73
CA ARG A 81 0.37 -8.12 38.42
C ARG A 81 -0.98 -7.60 37.93
N GLU A 82 -1.11 -6.27 37.87
CA GLU A 82 -2.33 -5.61 37.40
C GLU A 82 -2.65 -5.96 35.94
N LEU A 83 -1.64 -5.95 35.06
CA LEU A 83 -1.82 -6.28 33.65
C LEU A 83 -2.23 -7.75 33.45
N VAL A 84 -1.58 -8.67 34.15
CA VAL A 84 -1.92 -10.10 34.11
C VAL A 84 -3.33 -10.35 34.67
N GLN A 85 -3.73 -9.63 35.72
CA GLN A 85 -5.08 -9.72 36.27
C GLN A 85 -6.12 -9.24 35.25
N ARG A 86 -5.93 -8.07 34.64
CA ARG A 86 -6.84 -7.53 33.61
C ARG A 86 -6.93 -8.46 32.40
N LEU A 87 -5.81 -9.03 31.97
CA LEU A 87 -5.79 -10.04 30.89
C LEU A 87 -6.56 -11.32 31.28
N GLY A 88 -6.44 -11.76 32.54
CA GLY A 88 -7.21 -12.91 33.04
C GLY A 88 -8.71 -12.65 33.06
N VAL A 89 -9.14 -11.46 33.50
CA VAL A 89 -10.56 -11.04 33.46
C VAL A 89 -11.06 -11.00 32.01
N TRP A 90 -10.27 -10.47 31.08
CA TRP A 90 -10.58 -10.51 29.65
C TRP A 90 -10.80 -11.94 29.15
N GLN A 91 -9.85 -12.85 29.39
CA GLN A 91 -9.95 -14.25 28.94
C GLN A 91 -11.18 -14.97 29.49
N GLN A 92 -11.52 -14.74 30.75
CA GLN A 92 -12.74 -15.30 31.36
C GLN A 92 -14.01 -14.73 30.72
N SER A 93 -14.02 -13.42 30.45
CA SER A 93 -15.16 -12.78 29.76
C SER A 93 -15.32 -13.27 28.32
N GLU A 94 -14.20 -13.53 27.63
CA GLU A 94 -14.16 -14.10 26.29
C GLU A 94 -14.75 -15.52 26.27
N GLU A 95 -14.36 -16.37 27.23
CA GLU A 95 -14.93 -17.71 27.33
C GLU A 95 -16.42 -17.68 27.67
N ALA A 96 -16.86 -16.80 28.58
CA ALA A 96 -18.27 -16.62 28.90
C ALA A 96 -19.10 -16.16 27.68
N ALA A 97 -18.55 -15.27 26.86
CA ALA A 97 -19.18 -14.83 25.62
C ALA A 97 -19.27 -15.95 24.58
N LYS A 98 -18.22 -16.77 24.41
CA LYS A 98 -18.26 -17.96 23.53
C LYS A 98 -19.34 -18.95 23.98
N GLN A 99 -19.42 -19.20 25.29
CA GLN A 99 -20.42 -20.11 25.85
C GLN A 99 -21.85 -19.59 25.61
N ALA A 100 -22.10 -18.30 25.84
CA ALA A 100 -23.41 -17.68 25.61
C ALA A 100 -23.85 -17.76 24.13
N ILE A 101 -22.94 -17.53 23.19
CA ILE A 101 -23.19 -17.65 21.74
C ILE A 101 -23.47 -19.12 21.37
N SER A 102 -22.72 -20.06 21.93
CA SER A 102 -22.92 -21.50 21.70
C SER A 102 -24.27 -21.99 22.23
N ASP A 103 -24.67 -21.56 23.43
CA ASP A 103 -25.97 -21.89 24.03
C ASP A 103 -27.14 -21.32 23.19
N ALA A 104 -26.95 -20.15 22.58
CA ALA A 104 -27.92 -19.55 21.63
C ALA A 104 -28.18 -20.47 20.44
N SER A 105 -27.13 -21.01 19.84
CA SER A 105 -27.22 -21.92 18.69
C SER A 105 -27.87 -23.26 19.05
N SER A 106 -27.74 -23.68 20.31
CA SER A 106 -28.24 -24.98 20.81
C SER A 106 -29.70 -24.95 21.27
N GLN A 107 -30.42 -23.84 21.04
CA GLN A 107 -31.79 -23.61 21.56
C GLN A 107 -31.91 -23.77 23.08
N ARG A 108 -30.82 -23.66 23.84
CA ARG A 108 -30.93 -23.56 25.30
C ARG A 108 -31.50 -22.19 25.63
N ASN A 109 -32.52 -22.17 26.49
CA ASN A 109 -33.25 -20.96 26.88
C ASN A 109 -32.37 -20.02 27.73
N SER A 110 -31.39 -19.36 27.10
CA SER A 110 -30.64 -18.26 27.72
C SER A 110 -31.59 -17.08 27.88
N SER A 111 -31.69 -16.54 29.09
CA SER A 111 -32.52 -15.36 29.34
C SER A 111 -31.86 -14.09 28.79
N LEU A 112 -32.66 -13.07 28.46
CA LEU A 112 -32.13 -11.77 28.01
C LEU A 112 -31.17 -11.17 29.06
N SER A 113 -31.54 -11.25 30.34
CA SER A 113 -30.74 -10.74 31.46
C SER A 113 -29.34 -11.38 31.53
N GLU A 114 -29.23 -12.69 31.27
CA GLU A 114 -27.94 -13.39 31.24
C GLU A 114 -27.05 -12.92 30.07
N VAL A 115 -27.63 -12.79 28.87
CA VAL A 115 -26.89 -12.32 27.68
C VAL A 115 -26.40 -10.89 27.87
N VAL A 116 -27.25 -10.01 28.41
CA VAL A 116 -26.87 -8.61 28.73
C VAL A 116 -25.77 -8.57 29.80
N ALA A 117 -25.84 -9.41 30.84
CA ALA A 117 -24.80 -9.49 31.86
C ALA A 117 -23.46 -10.05 31.33
N VAL A 118 -23.48 -10.91 30.31
CA VAL A 118 -22.27 -11.38 29.61
C VAL A 118 -21.69 -10.27 28.75
N LEU A 119 -22.52 -9.58 27.96
CA LEU A 119 -22.11 -8.45 27.12
C LEU A 119 -21.48 -7.31 27.94
N GLU A 120 -22.09 -6.95 29.08
CA GLU A 120 -21.57 -5.93 29.98
C GLU A 120 -20.19 -6.28 30.53
N ARG A 121 -20.02 -7.51 31.03
CA ARG A 121 -18.73 -8.00 31.52
C ARG A 121 -17.67 -8.01 30.42
N PHE A 122 -18.04 -8.43 29.22
CA PHE A 122 -17.14 -8.49 28.07
C PHE A 122 -16.65 -7.10 27.64
N LEU A 123 -17.56 -6.13 27.49
CA LEU A 123 -17.20 -4.75 27.12
C LEU A 123 -16.40 -4.03 28.22
N THR A 124 -16.72 -4.30 29.48
CA THR A 124 -15.97 -3.75 30.63
C THR A 124 -14.55 -4.32 30.67
N ALA A 125 -14.40 -5.64 30.54
CA ALA A 125 -13.10 -6.30 30.52
C ALA A 125 -12.23 -5.84 29.35
N TRP A 126 -12.83 -5.63 28.17
CA TRP A 126 -12.13 -5.07 27.01
C TRP A 126 -11.55 -3.69 27.33
N ARG A 127 -12.40 -2.78 27.82
CA ARG A 127 -11.98 -1.42 28.15
C ARG A 127 -10.89 -1.40 29.21
N ASP A 128 -11.01 -2.22 30.25
CA ASP A 128 -10.01 -2.25 31.31
C ASP A 128 -8.67 -2.77 30.77
N LEU A 129 -8.68 -3.71 29.83
CA LEU A 129 -7.47 -4.17 29.14
C LEU A 129 -6.90 -3.13 28.18
N SER A 130 -7.73 -2.47 27.37
CA SER A 130 -7.27 -1.48 26.39
C SER A 130 -6.70 -0.23 27.07
N THR A 131 -7.34 0.23 28.16
CA THR A 131 -6.84 1.35 28.97
C THR A 131 -5.51 1.01 29.66
N ALA A 132 -5.32 -0.22 30.13
CA ALA A 132 -4.01 -0.65 30.65
C ALA A 132 -2.94 -0.69 29.55
N ALA A 133 -3.29 -1.16 28.35
CA ALA A 133 -2.39 -1.18 27.22
C ALA A 133 -1.98 0.23 26.77
N ALA A 134 -2.93 1.17 26.70
CA ALA A 134 -2.67 2.57 26.37
C ALA A 134 -1.82 3.27 27.45
N ALA A 135 -2.11 3.01 28.73
CA ALA A 135 -1.35 3.58 29.85
C ALA A 135 0.12 3.10 29.88
N ASN A 136 0.43 1.92 29.33
CA ASN A 136 1.80 1.44 29.15
C ASN A 136 2.60 2.28 28.13
N GLY A 137 1.95 3.15 27.35
CA GLY A 137 2.59 4.06 26.39
C GLY A 137 2.95 5.43 26.97
N GLU A 138 2.57 5.78 28.21
CA GLU A 138 2.84 7.11 28.76
C GLU A 138 4.32 7.30 29.13
N PRO A 139 4.92 8.47 28.89
CA PRO A 139 6.35 8.73 29.11
C PRO A 139 6.77 8.76 30.60
N ASN A 140 5.80 8.91 31.52
CA ASN A 140 6.06 9.06 32.96
C ASN A 140 5.73 7.81 33.80
N ARG A 141 5.42 6.68 33.16
CA ARG A 141 5.12 5.40 33.84
C ARG A 141 6.12 4.31 33.43
N LEU A 142 6.38 3.36 34.33
CA LEU A 142 7.18 2.18 34.04
C LEU A 142 6.52 1.40 32.90
N ARG A 143 7.16 1.39 31.72
CA ARG A 143 6.61 0.75 30.53
C ARG A 143 6.91 -0.74 30.54
N VAL A 144 5.88 -1.55 30.68
CA VAL A 144 5.96 -3.00 30.54
C VAL A 144 5.87 -3.33 29.04
N ARG A 145 6.97 -3.78 28.42
CA ARG A 145 7.03 -4.07 26.98
C ARG A 145 6.41 -5.42 26.65
N VAL A 146 5.09 -5.48 26.56
CA VAL A 146 4.35 -6.72 26.29
C VAL A 146 3.46 -6.57 25.07
N ASP A 147 3.55 -7.53 24.16
CA ASP A 147 2.58 -7.67 23.09
C ASP A 147 1.33 -8.39 23.64
N LEU A 148 0.30 -7.60 23.95
CA LEU A 148 -1.00 -8.13 24.38
C LEU A 148 -1.84 -8.62 23.19
N GLY A 149 -1.40 -8.36 21.95
CA GLY A 149 -2.12 -8.64 20.73
C GLY A 149 -3.45 -7.88 20.66
N ILE A 150 -3.50 -6.64 21.13
CA ILE A 150 -4.75 -5.85 21.24
C ILE A 150 -5.47 -5.80 19.89
N GLU A 151 -4.79 -5.49 18.79
CA GLU A 151 -5.43 -5.44 17.46
C GLU A 151 -6.03 -6.78 17.03
N ARG A 152 -5.31 -7.89 17.27
CA ARG A 152 -5.80 -9.23 16.97
C ARG A 152 -7.02 -9.59 17.82
N ARG A 153 -6.98 -9.25 19.12
CA ARG A 153 -8.09 -9.49 20.06
C ARG A 153 -9.29 -8.61 19.72
N ALA A 154 -9.08 -7.36 19.30
CA ALA A 154 -10.14 -6.45 18.89
C ALA A 154 -10.96 -7.03 17.73
N LYS A 155 -10.29 -7.59 16.71
CA LYS A 155 -10.95 -8.26 15.58
C LYS A 155 -11.84 -9.43 16.03
N GLY A 156 -11.35 -10.28 16.94
CA GLY A 156 -12.15 -11.38 17.50
C GLY A 156 -13.30 -10.89 18.37
N ALA A 157 -13.04 -9.91 19.23
CA ALA A 157 -14.01 -9.31 20.13
C ALA A 157 -15.16 -8.63 19.39
N ALA A 158 -14.88 -7.94 18.28
CA ALA A 158 -15.89 -7.28 17.46
C ALA A 158 -16.96 -8.26 16.95
N LEU A 159 -16.54 -9.43 16.48
CA LEU A 159 -17.45 -10.50 16.02
C LEU A 159 -18.31 -11.03 17.17
N MET A 160 -17.73 -11.18 18.36
CA MET A 160 -18.44 -11.68 19.54
C MET A 160 -19.45 -10.65 20.06
N VAL A 161 -19.11 -9.36 20.08
CA VAL A 161 -20.05 -8.28 20.41
C VAL A 161 -21.23 -8.30 19.45
N SER A 162 -20.99 -8.44 18.14
CA SER A 162 -22.08 -8.54 17.17
C SER A 162 -23.00 -9.71 17.43
N ALA A 163 -22.45 -10.90 17.63
CA ALA A 163 -23.25 -12.09 17.90
C ALA A 163 -24.09 -11.97 19.19
N LEU A 164 -23.51 -11.42 20.26
CA LEU A 164 -24.21 -11.18 21.52
C LEU A 164 -25.31 -10.12 21.37
N LEU A 165 -25.09 -9.06 20.59
CA LEU A 165 -26.10 -8.03 20.31
C LEU A 165 -27.26 -8.60 19.50
N ASP A 166 -26.99 -9.36 18.45
CA ASP A 166 -28.01 -10.01 17.63
C ASP A 166 -28.87 -10.95 18.49
N GLN A 167 -28.25 -11.73 19.37
CA GLN A 167 -28.94 -12.60 20.31
C GLN A 167 -29.80 -11.81 21.31
N ALA A 168 -29.25 -10.76 21.91
CA ALA A 168 -29.98 -9.94 22.87
C ALA A 168 -31.17 -9.21 22.23
N LEU A 169 -31.00 -8.64 21.03
CA LEU A 169 -32.10 -8.03 20.28
C LEU A 169 -33.17 -9.06 19.91
N ALA A 170 -32.79 -10.25 19.47
CA ALA A 170 -33.74 -11.32 19.17
C ALA A 170 -34.54 -11.75 20.41
N LEU A 171 -33.90 -11.84 21.58
CA LEU A 171 -34.56 -12.16 22.84
C LEU A 171 -35.48 -11.03 23.31
N ALA A 172 -35.04 -9.78 23.22
CA ALA A 172 -35.84 -8.60 23.56
C ALA A 172 -37.13 -8.49 22.73
N ARG A 173 -37.07 -8.83 21.42
CA ARG A 173 -38.25 -8.87 20.54
C ARG A 173 -39.21 -10.01 20.88
N ARG A 174 -38.73 -11.14 21.42
CA ARG A 174 -39.55 -12.34 21.72
C ARG A 174 -40.28 -12.25 23.06
N ALA A 175 -39.58 -11.79 24.09
CA ALA A 175 -40.10 -11.68 25.45
C ALA A 175 -39.44 -10.46 26.12
N PRO A 176 -40.07 -9.28 26.08
CA PRO A 176 -39.46 -8.06 26.59
C PRO A 176 -39.39 -8.09 28.12
N ASP A 177 -38.26 -8.55 28.65
CA ASP A 177 -37.84 -8.25 30.01
C ASP A 177 -37.41 -6.78 30.05
N LEU A 178 -38.34 -5.91 30.43
CA LEU A 178 -38.17 -4.46 30.40
C LEU A 178 -36.93 -4.01 31.20
N VAL A 179 -36.62 -4.69 32.31
CA VAL A 179 -35.46 -4.38 33.15
C VAL A 179 -34.17 -4.70 32.40
N ALA A 180 -34.09 -5.87 31.75
CA ALA A 180 -32.92 -6.24 30.97
C ALA A 180 -32.76 -5.37 29.70
N VAL A 181 -33.86 -4.98 29.05
CA VAL A 181 -33.85 -4.06 27.91
C VAL A 181 -33.34 -2.68 28.30
N GLN A 182 -33.84 -2.08 29.40
CA GLN A 182 -33.37 -0.78 29.89
C GLN A 182 -31.90 -0.84 30.32
N ARG A 183 -31.46 -1.93 30.94
CA ARG A 183 -30.04 -2.15 31.28
C ARG A 183 -29.18 -2.24 30.02
N MET A 184 -29.64 -2.92 28.98
CA MET A 184 -28.95 -3.02 27.70
C MET A 184 -28.87 -1.65 27.01
N GLU A 185 -29.95 -0.87 27.01
CA GLU A 185 -29.97 0.50 26.48
C GLU A 185 -28.95 1.40 27.19
N ALA A 186 -28.96 1.40 28.52
CA ALA A 186 -28.00 2.18 29.33
C ALA A 186 -26.56 1.74 29.07
N LEU A 187 -26.30 0.43 28.96
CA LEU A 187 -24.98 -0.10 28.64
C LEU A 187 -24.50 0.39 27.26
N LEU A 188 -25.35 0.32 26.23
CA LEU A 188 -24.99 0.73 24.87
C LEU A 188 -24.78 2.23 24.77
N ALA A 189 -25.65 3.04 25.38
CA ALA A 189 -25.49 4.49 25.43
C ALA A 189 -24.14 4.88 26.07
N TRP A 190 -23.81 4.26 27.19
CA TRP A 190 -22.55 4.50 27.90
C TRP A 190 -21.31 4.08 27.10
N GLN A 191 -21.37 2.97 26.36
CA GLN A 191 -20.27 2.51 25.51
C GLN A 191 -20.05 3.41 24.30
N VAL A 192 -21.14 3.96 23.74
CA VAL A 192 -21.07 4.95 22.65
C VAL A 192 -20.48 6.28 23.14
N GLU A 193 -20.83 6.71 24.35
CA GLU A 193 -20.34 7.99 24.92
C GLU A 193 -18.86 7.95 25.30
N LEU A 194 -18.39 6.87 25.95
CA LEU A 194 -17.03 6.82 26.45
C LEU A 194 -15.96 6.68 25.34
N GLY A 195 -16.34 6.18 24.16
CA GLY A 195 -15.41 5.91 23.04
C GLY A 195 -14.48 4.68 23.10
N PRO A 196 -14.36 3.82 24.14
CA PRO A 196 -13.45 2.67 24.12
C PRO A 196 -13.91 1.54 23.18
N ALA A 197 -15.15 1.61 22.69
CA ALA A 197 -15.63 0.78 21.59
C ALA A 197 -15.08 1.21 20.21
N ALA A 198 -14.40 2.36 20.13
CA ALA A 198 -13.72 2.80 18.92
C ALA A 198 -12.58 1.85 18.53
N ASP A 199 -11.80 1.37 19.51
CA ASP A 199 -10.71 0.41 19.31
C ASP A 199 -11.20 -0.94 18.76
N LEU A 200 -12.46 -1.29 19.04
CA LEU A 200 -13.11 -2.50 18.52
C LEU A 200 -13.68 -2.31 17.10
N GLY A 201 -13.84 -1.06 16.64
CA GLY A 201 -14.52 -0.77 15.38
C GLY A 201 -16.03 -1.08 15.39
N VAL A 202 -16.64 -1.31 16.56
CA VAL A 202 -18.07 -1.69 16.70
C VAL A 202 -18.99 -0.52 17.03
N THR A 203 -18.47 0.72 17.09
CA THR A 203 -19.30 1.90 17.44
C THR A 203 -20.54 2.05 16.56
N PRO A 204 -20.49 1.89 15.22
CA PRO A 204 -21.69 1.96 14.38
C PRO A 204 -22.72 0.87 14.71
N LEU A 205 -22.24 -0.32 15.07
CA LEU A 205 -23.08 -1.45 15.46
C LEU A 205 -23.79 -1.19 16.80
N LEU A 206 -23.08 -0.64 17.79
CA LEU A 206 -23.66 -0.25 19.08
C LEU A 206 -24.71 0.85 18.92
N GLN A 207 -24.43 1.86 18.10
CA GLN A 207 -25.38 2.94 17.78
C GLN A 207 -26.63 2.38 17.08
N HIS A 208 -26.45 1.43 16.17
CA HIS A 208 -27.56 0.77 15.50
C HIS A 208 -28.43 -0.05 16.47
N ALA A 209 -27.82 -0.89 17.30
CA ALA A 209 -28.52 -1.68 18.30
C ALA A 209 -29.24 -0.80 19.33
N LEU A 210 -28.62 0.31 19.76
CA LEU A 210 -29.23 1.29 20.65
C LEU A 210 -30.48 1.91 20.02
N LYS A 211 -30.39 2.34 18.76
CA LYS A 211 -31.53 2.89 18.02
C LYS A 211 -32.68 1.87 17.92
N GLU A 212 -32.35 0.63 17.61
CA GLU A 212 -33.35 -0.44 17.50
C GLU A 212 -34.04 -0.74 18.85
N LEU A 213 -33.27 -0.77 19.95
CA LEU A 213 -33.84 -0.92 21.30
C LEU A 213 -34.75 0.25 21.65
N CYS A 214 -34.35 1.49 21.36
CA CYS A 214 -35.19 2.66 21.57
C CYS A 214 -36.51 2.51 20.81
N GLU A 215 -36.48 2.11 19.54
CA GLU A 215 -37.70 1.87 18.75
C GLU A 215 -38.57 0.75 19.35
N CYS A 216 -37.97 -0.33 19.86
CA CYS A 216 -38.70 -1.41 20.54
C CYS A 216 -39.38 -0.92 21.83
N VAL A 217 -38.68 -0.12 22.65
CA VAL A 217 -39.22 0.41 23.91
C VAL A 217 -40.33 1.43 23.66
N HIS A 218 -40.15 2.33 22.68
CA HIS A 218 -41.17 3.33 22.34
C HIS A 218 -42.39 2.73 21.64
N GLY A 219 -42.20 1.64 20.88
CA GLY A 219 -43.30 0.87 20.28
C GLY A 219 -44.19 0.15 21.30
N LEU A 220 -43.72 -0.06 22.53
CA LEU A 220 -44.47 -0.65 23.65
C LEU A 220 -45.23 0.41 24.48
N GLY A 221 -45.40 1.63 23.95
CA GLY A 221 -46.00 2.74 24.67
C GLY A 221 -47.38 2.45 25.30
N PRO A 222 -47.80 3.25 26.31
CA PRO A 222 -48.86 2.90 27.28
C PRO A 222 -50.29 2.80 26.70
N GLY A 223 -50.46 2.97 25.39
CA GLY A 223 -51.77 3.19 24.75
C GLY A 223 -52.55 1.91 24.40
N HIS A 224 -52.00 0.71 24.60
CA HIS A 224 -52.64 -0.51 24.10
C HIS A 224 -53.45 -1.31 25.13
N LEU A 225 -53.68 -0.76 26.34
CA LEU A 225 -54.55 -1.41 27.34
C LEU A 225 -55.95 -0.79 27.50
N ASP A 226 -56.29 0.32 26.82
CA ASP A 226 -57.59 1.00 27.03
C ASP A 226 -58.50 1.13 25.77
N SER A 227 -58.20 0.46 24.66
CA SER A 227 -58.99 0.61 23.42
C SER A 227 -59.92 -0.56 23.11
N THR A 228 -60.90 -0.79 23.99
CA THR A 228 -62.20 -1.39 23.62
C THR A 228 -63.31 -0.36 23.84
N SER A 229 -63.54 0.52 22.87
CA SER A 229 -64.89 1.03 22.53
C SER A 229 -64.85 2.09 21.43
N GLY A 230 -65.70 1.87 20.41
CA GLY A 230 -66.58 2.90 19.87
C GLY A 230 -66.01 3.94 18.89
N GLY A 231 -66.40 3.79 17.62
CA GLY A 231 -67.25 4.82 17.02
C GLY A 231 -66.67 5.75 15.96
N SER A 232 -67.23 5.58 14.76
CA SER A 232 -67.77 6.65 13.90
C SER A 232 -66.82 7.51 13.05
N SER A 233 -66.83 7.19 11.75
CA SER A 233 -67.20 8.09 10.65
C SER A 233 -66.73 9.55 10.70
N GLY A 234 -65.68 9.84 9.94
CA GLY A 234 -65.30 11.19 9.54
C GLY A 234 -64.91 11.22 8.06
N SER A 235 -65.89 11.52 7.22
CA SER A 235 -65.74 11.84 5.79
C SER A 235 -65.08 13.21 5.64
N GLY A 236 -64.05 13.33 4.79
CA GLY A 236 -63.58 14.64 4.33
C GLY A 236 -62.23 14.62 3.62
N GLY A 237 -62.23 14.97 2.33
CA GLY A 237 -61.05 15.55 1.65
C GLY A 237 -60.43 14.69 0.55
N LEU A 238 -61.13 14.52 -0.57
CA LEU A 238 -60.53 14.04 -1.83
C LEU A 238 -59.66 15.15 -2.43
N SER A 239 -58.40 15.24 -2.00
CA SER A 239 -57.32 15.73 -2.87
C SER A 239 -57.06 14.65 -3.91
N ALA A 240 -57.21 15.00 -5.20
CA ALA A 240 -56.98 14.09 -6.30
C ALA A 240 -55.60 13.40 -6.15
N PRO A 241 -55.55 12.07 -5.99
CA PRO A 241 -54.28 11.37 -5.92
C PRO A 241 -53.63 11.49 -7.30
N GLY A 242 -52.49 12.19 -7.36
CA GLY A 242 -51.59 12.06 -8.51
C GLY A 242 -51.35 10.57 -8.77
N PRO A 243 -51.18 10.15 -10.04
CA PRO A 243 -51.09 8.74 -10.40
C PRO A 243 -50.02 8.07 -9.55
N GLN A 244 -50.46 7.27 -8.57
CA GLN A 244 -49.58 6.45 -7.74
C GLN A 244 -48.88 5.47 -8.68
N LEU A 245 -47.65 5.79 -9.07
CA LEU A 245 -46.76 4.93 -9.84
C LEU A 245 -46.30 3.76 -8.96
N GLN A 246 -47.24 2.91 -8.56
CA GLN A 246 -47.04 1.75 -7.67
C GLN A 246 -46.63 0.48 -8.42
N ARG A 247 -46.11 0.58 -9.66
CA ARG A 247 -45.65 -0.62 -10.38
C ARG A 247 -44.13 -0.76 -10.28
N PRO A 248 -43.62 -1.79 -9.57
CA PRO A 248 -42.19 -2.14 -9.56
C PRO A 248 -41.59 -2.24 -10.96
N GLU A 249 -42.40 -2.62 -11.96
CA GLU A 249 -42.02 -2.69 -13.37
C GLU A 249 -41.49 -1.36 -13.95
N VAL A 250 -42.07 -0.23 -13.54
CA VAL A 250 -41.65 1.10 -14.02
C VAL A 250 -40.27 1.45 -13.49
N LEU A 251 -39.99 1.14 -12.21
CA LEU A 251 -38.68 1.34 -11.60
C LEU A 251 -37.61 0.52 -12.31
N TRP A 252 -37.85 -0.78 -12.50
CA TRP A 252 -36.87 -1.66 -13.15
C TRP A 252 -36.63 -1.26 -14.61
N SER A 253 -37.69 -0.92 -15.35
CA SER A 253 -37.57 -0.38 -16.71
C SER A 253 -36.76 0.91 -16.74
N ALA A 254 -37.01 1.84 -15.82
CA ALA A 254 -36.25 3.09 -15.71
C ALA A 254 -34.76 2.83 -15.41
N ILE A 255 -34.44 1.90 -14.51
CA ILE A 255 -33.05 1.50 -14.22
C ILE A 255 -32.37 0.91 -15.44
N VAL A 256 -33.03 -0.02 -16.16
CA VAL A 256 -32.48 -0.66 -17.38
C VAL A 256 -32.25 0.38 -18.49
N ASN A 257 -33.19 1.30 -18.65
CA ASN A 257 -33.12 2.35 -19.68
C ASN A 257 -32.16 3.49 -19.32
N GLY A 258 -31.74 3.60 -18.07
CA GLY A 258 -30.88 4.71 -17.61
C GLY A 258 -31.64 6.01 -17.38
N ASP A 259 -32.95 5.97 -17.15
CA ASP A 259 -33.78 7.16 -16.91
C ASP A 259 -33.62 7.65 -15.46
N THR A 260 -32.58 8.46 -15.24
CA THR A 260 -32.22 9.02 -13.93
C THR A 260 -33.35 9.85 -13.33
N HIS A 261 -34.11 10.59 -14.13
CA HIS A 261 -35.20 11.43 -13.66
C HIS A 261 -36.37 10.61 -13.12
N THR A 262 -36.78 9.57 -13.85
CA THR A 262 -37.86 8.68 -13.39
C THR A 262 -37.43 7.91 -12.15
N VAL A 263 -36.19 7.43 -12.06
CA VAL A 263 -35.66 6.78 -10.86
C VAL A 263 -35.66 7.74 -9.66
N ASP A 264 -35.18 8.98 -9.81
CA ASP A 264 -35.17 9.98 -8.73
C ASP A 264 -36.59 10.31 -8.25
N SER A 265 -37.53 10.46 -9.18
CA SER A 265 -38.94 10.71 -8.88
C SER A 265 -39.56 9.56 -8.06
N ILE A 266 -39.31 8.30 -8.45
CA ILE A 266 -39.81 7.12 -7.74
C ILE A 266 -39.21 7.04 -6.32
N ILE A 267 -37.92 7.32 -6.16
CA ILE A 267 -37.27 7.35 -4.84
C ILE A 267 -37.92 8.40 -3.95
N ARG A 268 -38.09 9.64 -4.44
CA ARG A 268 -38.68 10.74 -3.67
C ARG A 268 -40.14 10.50 -3.28
N GLN A 269 -40.89 9.77 -4.10
CA GLN A 269 -42.27 9.38 -3.80
C GLN A 269 -42.38 8.19 -2.82
N GLY A 270 -41.25 7.66 -2.35
CA GLY A 270 -41.22 6.49 -1.48
C GLY A 270 -41.48 5.16 -2.21
N GLY A 271 -41.42 5.15 -3.54
CA GLY A 271 -41.59 3.93 -4.36
C GLY A 271 -40.39 2.98 -4.29
N LEU A 272 -39.22 3.48 -3.89
CA LEU A 272 -38.05 2.68 -3.54
C LEU A 272 -37.60 3.07 -2.12
N VAL A 273 -37.76 2.17 -1.15
CA VAL A 273 -37.48 2.44 0.26
C VAL A 273 -36.10 1.95 0.71
N SER A 274 -35.43 1.11 -0.10
CA SER A 274 -34.16 0.51 0.25
C SER A 274 -33.29 0.24 -0.97
N GLY A 275 -32.01 0.56 -0.88
CA GLY A 275 -30.99 0.20 -1.86
C GLY A 275 -30.73 -1.31 -1.94
N ARG A 276 -31.25 -2.09 -0.98
CA ARG A 276 -31.21 -3.57 -0.97
C ARG A 276 -32.42 -4.21 -1.64
N THR A 277 -33.33 -3.42 -2.19
CA THR A 277 -34.50 -3.94 -2.90
C THR A 277 -34.02 -4.78 -4.08
N LYS A 278 -34.47 -6.03 -4.12
CA LYS A 278 -34.08 -7.01 -5.14
C LYS A 278 -35.15 -7.18 -6.19
N ASP A 279 -34.72 -7.42 -7.42
CA ASP A 279 -35.59 -7.89 -8.49
C ASP A 279 -35.98 -9.37 -8.28
N PRO A 280 -36.88 -9.94 -9.11
CA PRO A 280 -37.23 -11.36 -9.04
C PRO A 280 -36.05 -12.32 -9.27
N SER A 281 -34.95 -11.84 -9.87
CA SER A 281 -33.72 -12.61 -10.08
C SER A 281 -32.80 -12.61 -8.85
N GLY A 282 -33.12 -11.80 -7.83
CA GLY A 282 -32.37 -11.68 -6.58
C GLY A 282 -31.25 -10.63 -6.61
N HIS A 283 -31.22 -9.75 -7.61
CA HIS A 283 -30.23 -8.69 -7.80
C HIS A 283 -30.74 -7.35 -7.25
N SER A 284 -29.89 -6.62 -6.54
CA SER A 284 -30.26 -5.29 -6.05
C SER A 284 -30.45 -4.26 -7.17
N VAL A 285 -31.11 -3.14 -6.84
CA VAL A 285 -31.21 -1.97 -7.72
C VAL A 285 -29.83 -1.46 -8.19
N LEU A 286 -28.81 -1.47 -7.32
CA LEU A 286 -27.45 -1.05 -7.67
C LEU A 286 -26.80 -2.06 -8.62
N TRP A 287 -26.96 -3.36 -8.34
CA TRP A 287 -26.48 -4.42 -9.21
C TRP A 287 -27.02 -4.27 -10.63
N ASN A 288 -28.34 -4.11 -10.76
CA ASN A 288 -28.98 -3.94 -12.07
C ASN A 288 -28.49 -2.67 -12.78
N ALA A 289 -28.38 -1.54 -12.08
CA ALA A 289 -27.83 -0.32 -12.67
C ALA A 289 -26.42 -0.54 -13.26
N LEU A 290 -25.52 -1.22 -12.55
CA LEU A 290 -24.19 -1.54 -13.04
C LEU A 290 -24.20 -2.58 -14.17
N ALA A 291 -25.01 -3.64 -14.06
CA ALA A 291 -25.11 -4.69 -15.06
C ALA A 291 -25.63 -4.16 -16.42
N PHE A 292 -26.51 -3.17 -16.40
CA PHE A 292 -27.02 -2.47 -17.59
C PHE A 292 -26.20 -1.23 -17.97
N GLN A 293 -25.01 -1.06 -17.41
CA GLN A 293 -24.07 0.02 -17.72
C GLN A 293 -24.62 1.44 -17.51
N ARG A 294 -25.46 1.63 -16.49
CA ARG A 294 -26.08 2.92 -16.15
C ARG A 294 -25.38 3.56 -14.96
N ALA A 295 -24.15 4.03 -15.16
CA ALA A 295 -23.32 4.60 -14.10
C ALA A 295 -23.98 5.78 -13.37
N GLU A 296 -24.70 6.64 -14.09
CA GLU A 296 -25.42 7.78 -13.49
C GLU A 296 -26.57 7.32 -12.56
N VAL A 297 -27.32 6.30 -12.97
CA VAL A 297 -28.37 5.70 -12.13
C VAL A 297 -27.74 5.03 -10.91
N ALA A 298 -26.62 4.33 -11.08
CA ALA A 298 -25.90 3.71 -9.96
C ALA A 298 -25.41 4.76 -8.93
N LEU A 299 -24.87 5.89 -9.39
CA LEU A 299 -24.49 7.01 -8.52
C LEU A 299 -25.69 7.65 -7.83
N LEU A 300 -26.81 7.84 -8.55
CA LEU A 300 -28.06 8.34 -7.97
C LEU A 300 -28.55 7.43 -6.84
N ILE A 301 -28.53 6.11 -7.05
CA ILE A 301 -28.89 5.11 -6.04
C ILE A 301 -27.96 5.21 -4.82
N LEU A 302 -26.64 5.29 -5.02
CA LEU A 302 -25.67 5.41 -3.92
C LEU A 302 -25.83 6.70 -3.11
N ARG A 303 -26.24 7.80 -3.75
CA ARG A 303 -26.51 9.07 -3.08
C ARG A 303 -27.72 8.98 -2.15
N HIS A 304 -28.78 8.31 -2.58
CA HIS A 304 -30.01 8.16 -1.78
C HIS A 304 -29.90 7.02 -0.76
N PHE A 305 -29.13 5.97 -1.06
CA PHE A 305 -28.97 4.78 -0.23
C PHE A 305 -27.48 4.49 0.04
N PRO A 306 -26.80 5.31 0.85
CA PRO A 306 -25.38 5.14 1.14
C PRO A 306 -25.13 3.78 1.81
N PRO A 307 -23.98 3.11 1.52
CA PRO A 307 -23.74 1.72 1.94
C PRO A 307 -23.78 1.48 3.45
N ASP A 308 -23.44 2.51 4.24
CA ASP A 308 -23.38 2.44 5.71
C ASP A 308 -24.74 2.70 6.39
N ALA A 309 -25.79 2.99 5.61
CA ALA A 309 -27.14 3.22 6.14
C ALA A 309 -27.95 1.92 6.27
N LEU A 310 -28.95 1.95 7.17
CA LEU A 310 -29.88 0.82 7.42
C LEU A 310 -30.56 0.31 6.14
N HIS A 311 -31.04 1.24 5.31
CA HIS A 311 -31.65 0.95 4.01
C HIS A 311 -30.66 1.19 2.86
N GLY A 312 -29.37 1.22 3.18
CA GLY A 312 -28.25 1.42 2.26
C GLY A 312 -28.02 0.24 1.33
N VAL A 313 -27.28 0.47 0.24
CA VAL A 313 -26.87 -0.61 -0.68
C VAL A 313 -25.95 -1.63 0.01
N SER A 314 -25.97 -2.88 -0.46
CA SER A 314 -25.05 -3.92 0.02
C SER A 314 -23.85 -4.03 -0.92
N LEU A 315 -22.68 -3.53 -0.50
CA LEU A 315 -21.47 -3.59 -1.34
C LEU A 315 -20.86 -4.99 -1.46
N GLY A 316 -21.17 -5.89 -0.53
CA GLY A 316 -20.75 -7.30 -0.56
C GLY A 316 -21.64 -8.20 -1.43
N GLU A 317 -22.50 -7.63 -2.28
CA GLU A 317 -23.36 -8.43 -3.16
C GLU A 317 -22.54 -9.16 -4.22
N LEU A 318 -22.82 -10.47 -4.35
CA LEU A 318 -22.22 -11.36 -5.34
C LEU A 318 -23.30 -11.99 -6.21
N HIS A 319 -23.03 -12.16 -7.51
CA HIS A 319 -23.91 -12.91 -8.40
C HIS A 319 -23.94 -14.38 -8.00
N HIS A 320 -25.12 -14.97 -7.83
CA HIS A 320 -25.30 -16.36 -7.39
C HIS A 320 -24.63 -17.40 -8.30
N ARG A 321 -24.73 -17.23 -9.63
CA ARG A 321 -24.10 -18.16 -10.60
C ARG A 321 -22.64 -17.84 -10.95
N SER A 322 -22.34 -16.60 -11.37
CA SER A 322 -21.00 -16.25 -11.83
C SER A 322 -20.04 -15.87 -10.70
N GLY A 323 -20.53 -15.60 -9.49
CA GLY A 323 -19.72 -15.12 -8.39
C GLY A 323 -19.15 -13.71 -8.60
N ASN A 324 -19.58 -12.97 -9.63
CA ASN A 324 -19.12 -11.60 -9.88
C ASN A 324 -19.47 -10.71 -8.68
N SER A 325 -18.57 -9.81 -8.30
CA SER A 325 -18.87 -8.70 -7.38
C SER A 325 -19.22 -7.43 -8.16
N LEU A 326 -19.66 -6.39 -7.45
CA LEU A 326 -19.91 -5.08 -8.07
C LEU A 326 -18.65 -4.50 -8.75
N LEU A 327 -17.43 -4.75 -8.22
CA LEU A 327 -16.16 -4.34 -8.86
C LEU A 327 -15.95 -5.00 -10.22
N HIS A 328 -16.32 -6.29 -10.37
CA HIS A 328 -16.24 -6.97 -11.65
C HIS A 328 -17.17 -6.31 -12.69
N LEU A 329 -18.38 -5.94 -12.28
CA LEU A 329 -19.33 -5.26 -13.16
C LEU A 329 -18.81 -3.89 -13.58
N ILE A 330 -18.38 -3.05 -12.63
CA ILE A 330 -17.93 -1.70 -12.97
C ILE A 330 -16.65 -1.72 -13.82
N SER A 331 -15.70 -2.63 -13.56
CA SER A 331 -14.51 -2.80 -14.42
C SER A 331 -14.85 -3.17 -15.86
N SER A 332 -16.04 -3.75 -16.11
CA SER A 332 -16.48 -4.18 -17.44
C SER A 332 -17.19 -3.10 -18.26
N LEU A 333 -17.47 -1.93 -17.69
CA LEU A 333 -18.20 -0.85 -18.37
C LEU A 333 -17.40 -0.26 -19.52
N GLN A 334 -18.07 -0.02 -20.65
CA GLN A 334 -17.49 0.65 -21.83
C GLN A 334 -18.54 1.55 -22.50
N PRO A 335 -18.28 2.86 -22.70
CA PRO A 335 -17.06 3.59 -22.34
C PRO A 335 -16.90 3.78 -20.82
N PHE A 336 -15.66 3.90 -20.36
CA PHE A 336 -15.36 4.21 -18.97
C PHE A 336 -15.21 5.73 -18.81
N THR A 337 -16.31 6.39 -18.43
CA THR A 337 -16.37 7.86 -18.31
C THR A 337 -15.89 8.33 -16.93
N PRO A 338 -15.62 9.64 -16.72
CA PRO A 338 -15.27 10.17 -15.40
C PRO A 338 -16.29 9.85 -14.29
N VAL A 339 -17.56 9.66 -14.69
CA VAL A 339 -18.64 9.20 -13.80
C VAL A 339 -18.37 7.78 -13.30
N CYS A 340 -17.93 6.88 -14.20
CA CYS A 340 -17.53 5.52 -13.85
C CYS A 340 -16.28 5.50 -12.96
N GLU A 341 -15.32 6.40 -13.20
CA GLU A 341 -14.11 6.56 -12.38
C GLU A 341 -14.44 6.89 -10.92
N GLY A 342 -15.25 7.94 -10.71
CA GLY A 342 -15.69 8.34 -9.38
C GLY A 342 -16.53 7.26 -8.69
N LEU A 343 -17.41 6.60 -9.43
CA LEU A 343 -18.20 5.48 -8.93
C LEU A 343 -17.31 4.30 -8.53
N PHE A 344 -16.31 3.94 -9.33
CA PHE A 344 -15.37 2.85 -9.04
C PHE A 344 -14.57 3.15 -7.78
N ALA A 345 -13.97 4.33 -7.68
CA ALA A 345 -13.20 4.74 -6.51
C ALA A 345 -14.05 4.69 -5.24
N MET A 346 -15.28 5.21 -5.29
CA MET A 346 -16.21 5.18 -4.16
C MET A 346 -16.55 3.76 -3.72
N LEU A 347 -16.89 2.88 -4.67
CA LEU A 347 -17.18 1.48 -4.38
C LEU A 347 -15.96 0.78 -3.79
N PHE A 348 -14.77 1.00 -4.34
CA PHE A 348 -13.54 0.40 -3.87
C PHE A 348 -13.20 0.82 -2.43
N GLU A 349 -13.24 2.12 -2.11
CA GLU A 349 -12.92 2.60 -0.74
C GLU A 349 -13.87 2.08 0.33
N ARG A 350 -15.14 1.92 -0.01
CA ARG A 350 -16.18 1.50 0.95
C ARG A 350 -16.32 -0.02 1.04
N MET A 351 -15.68 -0.78 0.16
CA MET A 351 -15.77 -2.24 0.17
C MET A 351 -14.83 -2.88 1.21
N PRO A 352 -15.32 -3.91 1.92
CA PRO A 352 -14.45 -4.76 2.74
C PRO A 352 -13.30 -5.34 1.91
N GLU A 353 -12.12 -5.46 2.52
CA GLU A 353 -10.92 -5.98 1.86
C GLU A 353 -11.13 -7.35 1.22
N ALA A 354 -11.85 -8.25 1.89
CA ALA A 354 -12.22 -9.56 1.36
C ALA A 354 -12.99 -9.47 0.02
N VAL A 355 -13.82 -8.43 -0.16
CA VAL A 355 -14.58 -8.20 -1.40
C VAL A 355 -13.71 -7.55 -2.48
N ARG A 356 -12.75 -6.69 -2.09
CA ARG A 356 -11.78 -6.07 -3.01
C ARG A 356 -10.87 -7.09 -3.66
N LEU A 357 -10.47 -8.12 -2.90
CA LEU A 357 -9.63 -9.23 -3.35
C LEU A 357 -10.44 -10.43 -3.84
N HIS A 358 -11.76 -10.31 -3.92
CA HIS A 358 -12.66 -11.40 -4.28
C HIS A 358 -12.40 -11.92 -5.69
N ARG A 359 -12.51 -13.24 -5.83
CA ARG A 359 -12.42 -13.95 -7.11
C ARG A 359 -13.78 -14.54 -7.46
N ASN A 360 -14.23 -14.31 -8.69
CA ASN A 360 -15.50 -14.86 -9.17
C ASN A 360 -15.43 -16.39 -9.37
N ALA A 361 -16.51 -17.01 -9.86
CA ALA A 361 -16.59 -18.46 -10.07
C ALA A 361 -15.56 -19.01 -11.09
N ARG A 362 -14.96 -18.14 -11.91
CA ARG A 362 -13.86 -18.47 -12.84
C ARG A 362 -12.48 -18.17 -12.26
N GLY A 363 -12.38 -17.80 -10.98
CA GLY A 363 -11.12 -17.41 -10.35
C GLY A 363 -10.64 -16.00 -10.73
N GLN A 364 -11.40 -15.24 -11.50
CA GLN A 364 -11.02 -13.91 -11.98
C GLN A 364 -11.25 -12.86 -10.91
N THR A 365 -10.34 -11.89 -10.82
CA THR A 365 -10.50 -10.66 -10.02
C THR A 365 -11.03 -9.53 -10.88
N PHE A 366 -11.38 -8.39 -10.28
CA PHE A 366 -11.77 -7.20 -11.07
C PHE A 366 -10.64 -6.73 -12.02
N VAL A 367 -9.37 -6.96 -11.67
CA VAL A 367 -8.19 -6.62 -12.49
C VAL A 367 -8.14 -7.50 -13.75
N HIS A 368 -8.54 -8.77 -13.68
CA HIS A 368 -8.69 -9.63 -14.87
C HIS A 368 -9.74 -9.08 -15.82
N VAL A 369 -10.89 -8.69 -15.27
CA VAL A 369 -11.99 -8.11 -16.06
C VAL A 369 -11.55 -6.79 -16.70
N ALA A 370 -10.86 -5.92 -15.95
CA ALA A 370 -10.30 -4.68 -16.46
C ALA A 370 -9.29 -4.92 -17.58
N ALA A 371 -8.37 -5.88 -17.42
CA ALA A 371 -7.39 -6.25 -18.44
C ALA A 371 -8.05 -6.79 -19.72
N GLY A 372 -8.99 -7.74 -19.59
CA GLY A 372 -9.72 -8.31 -20.73
C GLY A 372 -10.66 -7.32 -21.43
N ARG A 373 -11.04 -6.23 -20.75
CA ARG A 373 -11.85 -5.13 -21.32
C ARG A 373 -11.00 -3.90 -21.65
N LEU A 374 -9.67 -3.97 -21.50
CA LEU A 374 -8.76 -2.85 -21.74
C LEU A 374 -9.19 -1.56 -21.01
N ASN A 375 -9.71 -1.71 -19.79
CA ASN A 375 -10.07 -0.59 -18.92
C ASN A 375 -8.82 -0.08 -18.20
N PHE A 376 -8.02 0.72 -18.91
CA PHE A 376 -6.74 1.25 -18.40
C PHE A 376 -6.89 2.05 -17.12
N TRP A 377 -7.98 2.81 -16.95
CA TRP A 377 -8.21 3.56 -15.71
C TRP A 377 -8.25 2.64 -14.49
N ALA A 378 -9.00 1.53 -14.56
CA ALA A 378 -9.07 0.59 -13.44
C ALA A 378 -7.74 -0.13 -13.20
N LEU A 379 -6.94 -0.36 -14.24
CA LEU A 379 -5.59 -0.93 -14.13
C LEU A 379 -4.61 0.05 -13.46
N HIS A 380 -4.61 1.32 -13.88
CA HIS A 380 -3.85 2.40 -13.24
C HIS A 380 -4.23 2.55 -11.77
N PHE A 381 -5.54 2.59 -11.48
CA PHE A 381 -6.04 2.66 -10.11
C PHE A 381 -5.54 1.48 -9.25
N ALA A 382 -5.57 0.26 -9.79
CA ALA A 382 -5.07 -0.92 -9.08
C ALA A 382 -3.55 -0.86 -8.83
N ALA A 383 -2.78 -0.43 -9.83
CA ALA A 383 -1.32 -0.26 -9.71
C ALA A 383 -0.98 0.77 -8.61
N ALA A 384 -1.60 1.96 -8.66
CA ALA A 384 -1.38 3.04 -7.70
C ALA A 384 -1.78 2.69 -6.25
N ARG A 385 -2.67 1.70 -6.06
CA ARG A 385 -3.09 1.20 -4.73
C ARG A 385 -2.30 0.00 -4.24
N GLY A 386 -1.18 -0.33 -4.88
CA GLY A 386 -0.31 -1.43 -4.45
C GLY A 386 -0.93 -2.82 -4.65
N LEU A 387 -1.89 -2.97 -5.57
CA LEU A 387 -2.54 -4.25 -5.87
C LEU A 387 -1.76 -5.06 -6.91
N LEU A 388 -0.43 -4.90 -6.96
CA LEU A 388 0.46 -5.62 -7.88
C LEU A 388 0.30 -7.14 -7.84
N PRO A 389 0.11 -7.80 -6.68
CA PRO A 389 -0.10 -9.25 -6.67
C PRO A 389 -1.30 -9.70 -7.50
N LEU A 390 -2.30 -8.83 -7.72
CA LEU A 390 -3.45 -9.15 -8.56
C LEU A 390 -3.11 -9.21 -10.06
N PHE A 391 -2.02 -8.59 -10.51
CA PHE A 391 -1.56 -8.65 -11.91
C PHE A 391 -0.83 -9.98 -12.24
N SER A 392 -0.36 -10.68 -11.22
CA SER A 392 0.27 -12.02 -11.36
C SER A 392 -0.61 -13.15 -10.85
N ALA A 393 -1.76 -12.85 -10.26
CA ALA A 393 -2.76 -13.84 -9.89
C ALA A 393 -3.29 -14.55 -11.14
N GLU A 394 -3.22 -15.88 -11.17
CA GLU A 394 -3.85 -16.70 -12.20
C GLU A 394 -5.33 -16.95 -11.88
N ASP A 395 -6.19 -16.89 -12.91
CA ASP A 395 -7.57 -17.34 -12.82
C ASP A 395 -7.69 -18.87 -12.96
N GLY A 396 -8.93 -19.39 -13.04
CA GLY A 396 -9.18 -20.83 -13.15
C GLY A 396 -8.68 -21.48 -14.44
N GLU A 397 -8.29 -20.69 -15.44
CA GLU A 397 -7.73 -21.15 -16.72
C GLU A 397 -6.22 -20.86 -16.82
N GLY A 398 -5.58 -20.35 -15.76
CA GLY A 398 -4.16 -20.00 -15.76
C GLY A 398 -3.84 -18.66 -16.42
N TRP A 399 -4.86 -17.85 -16.74
CA TRP A 399 -4.65 -16.50 -17.28
C TRP A 399 -4.39 -15.52 -16.14
N THR A 400 -3.33 -14.73 -16.28
CA THR A 400 -3.11 -13.54 -15.44
C THR A 400 -3.58 -12.29 -16.19
N PRO A 401 -3.86 -11.17 -15.50
CA PRO A 401 -4.12 -9.90 -16.16
C PRO A 401 -2.99 -9.48 -17.12
N ARG A 402 -1.72 -9.78 -16.78
CA ARG A 402 -0.57 -9.57 -17.68
C ARG A 402 -0.69 -10.39 -18.95
N LYS A 403 -0.99 -11.70 -18.86
CA LYS A 403 -1.18 -12.58 -20.03
C LYS A 403 -2.35 -12.10 -20.91
N LEU A 404 -3.43 -11.60 -20.32
CA LEU A 404 -4.55 -11.00 -21.07
C LEU A 404 -4.12 -9.73 -21.83
N LEU A 405 -3.40 -8.82 -21.17
CA LEU A 405 -2.86 -7.61 -21.83
C LEU A 405 -1.87 -7.99 -22.94
N ALA A 406 -0.96 -8.93 -22.69
CA ALA A 406 -0.02 -9.45 -23.68
C ALA A 406 -0.73 -10.02 -24.91
N SER A 407 -1.80 -10.78 -24.72
CA SER A 407 -2.65 -11.29 -25.81
C SER A 407 -3.25 -10.16 -26.64
N HIS A 408 -3.80 -9.12 -26.00
CA HIS A 408 -4.31 -7.95 -26.72
C HIS A 408 -3.22 -7.18 -27.48
N LEU A 409 -2.04 -6.99 -26.87
CA LEU A 409 -0.88 -6.34 -27.50
C LEU A 409 -0.39 -7.13 -28.71
N ALA A 410 -0.37 -8.46 -28.64
CA ALA A 410 -0.05 -9.33 -29.77
C ALA A 410 -1.09 -9.24 -30.88
N SER A 411 -2.39 -9.30 -30.54
CA SER A 411 -3.47 -9.22 -31.53
C SER A 411 -3.45 -7.94 -32.36
N LYS A 412 -2.98 -6.83 -31.78
CA LYS A 412 -2.86 -5.52 -32.43
C LYS A 412 -1.45 -5.21 -32.97
N LYS A 413 -0.48 -6.12 -32.83
CA LYS A 413 0.94 -5.91 -33.18
C LYS A 413 1.54 -4.63 -32.57
N VAL A 414 1.14 -4.30 -31.34
CA VAL A 414 1.63 -3.09 -30.66
C VAL A 414 3.08 -3.31 -30.23
N ALA A 415 4.01 -2.55 -30.82
CA ALA A 415 5.44 -2.55 -30.48
C ALA A 415 6.06 -3.97 -30.46
N GLU A 416 5.68 -4.80 -31.45
CA GLU A 416 6.19 -6.16 -31.59
C GLU A 416 7.66 -6.19 -32.04
N GLU A 417 8.02 -5.27 -32.93
CA GLU A 417 9.37 -5.14 -33.50
C GLU A 417 10.24 -4.19 -32.67
N VAL A 418 11.55 -4.48 -32.64
CA VAL A 418 12.56 -3.61 -32.04
C VAL A 418 12.60 -2.28 -32.82
N PRO A 419 12.35 -1.12 -32.19
CA PRO A 419 12.46 0.14 -32.88
C PRO A 419 13.92 0.41 -33.26
N ILE A 420 14.15 0.72 -34.54
CA ILE A 420 15.49 0.97 -35.08
C ILE A 420 15.78 2.48 -34.97
N SER A 421 16.86 2.84 -34.29
CA SER A 421 17.31 4.22 -34.27
C SER A 421 17.91 4.60 -35.63
N VAL A 422 17.20 5.44 -36.40
CA VAL A 422 17.77 6.00 -37.62
C VAL A 422 18.70 7.15 -37.24
N VAL A 423 19.97 6.84 -37.03
CA VAL A 423 20.99 7.88 -36.86
C VAL A 423 21.74 8.08 -38.16
N ASP A 424 21.78 9.33 -38.62
CA ASP A 424 22.56 9.71 -39.77
C ASP A 424 24.04 9.40 -39.49
N GLN A 425 24.60 8.52 -40.31
CA GLN A 425 26.02 8.21 -40.30
C GLN A 425 26.75 9.37 -40.95
N SER A 426 26.75 10.52 -40.30
CA SER A 426 27.59 11.64 -40.68
C SER A 426 29.04 11.19 -40.54
N ARG A 427 29.61 10.68 -41.63
CA ARG A 427 31.01 10.28 -41.69
C ARG A 427 31.83 11.53 -41.46
N PHE A 428 32.69 11.50 -40.45
CA PHE A 428 33.74 12.49 -40.36
C PHE A 428 34.53 12.48 -41.67
N PRO A 429 35.02 13.64 -42.13
CA PRO A 429 35.92 13.66 -43.26
C PRO A 429 37.10 12.73 -42.98
N SER A 430 37.49 11.89 -43.94
CA SER A 430 38.54 10.87 -43.75
C SER A 430 39.90 11.45 -43.33
N TRP A 431 40.14 12.75 -43.54
CA TRP A 431 41.33 13.46 -43.11
C TRP A 431 41.37 13.79 -41.61
N SER A 432 40.25 13.65 -40.90
CA SER A 432 40.12 13.99 -39.47
C SER A 432 40.36 12.81 -38.52
N SER A 433 41.20 11.84 -38.91
CA SER A 433 41.52 10.71 -38.05
C SER A 433 42.35 11.16 -36.84
N LEU A 434 41.67 11.40 -35.72
CA LEU A 434 42.28 11.77 -34.45
C LEU A 434 42.63 10.54 -33.61
N GLY A 435 42.48 9.33 -34.17
CA GLY A 435 42.78 8.08 -33.48
C GLY A 435 44.22 7.95 -32.98
N ALA A 436 45.19 8.63 -33.60
CA ALA A 436 46.57 8.67 -33.12
C ALA A 436 46.74 9.41 -31.78
N PHE A 437 45.79 10.27 -31.41
CA PHE A 437 45.77 11.02 -30.15
C PHE A 437 44.88 10.37 -29.10
N GLN A 438 44.30 9.19 -29.39
CA GLN A 438 43.48 8.48 -28.43
C GLN A 438 44.35 7.99 -27.26
N PRO A 439 43.79 7.88 -26.04
CA PRO A 439 44.51 7.32 -24.90
C PRO A 439 44.81 5.83 -25.17
N PRO A 440 46.09 5.40 -25.20
CA PRO A 440 46.42 4.01 -25.53
C PRO A 440 45.98 3.04 -24.43
N SER A 441 46.11 3.44 -23.17
CA SER A 441 45.63 2.71 -21.99
C SER A 441 45.27 3.66 -20.83
N ALA A 442 44.49 3.17 -19.85
CA ALA A 442 44.22 3.93 -18.63
C ALA A 442 45.52 4.33 -17.91
N GLY A 443 45.61 5.58 -17.46
CA GLY A 443 46.80 6.13 -16.81
C GLY A 443 47.95 6.52 -17.74
N SER A 444 47.86 6.27 -19.05
CA SER A 444 48.84 6.76 -20.02
C SER A 444 48.40 8.08 -20.64
N ALA A 445 49.28 9.08 -20.63
CA ALA A 445 49.00 10.39 -21.23
C ALA A 445 49.31 10.35 -22.74
N PRO A 446 48.31 10.56 -23.62
CA PRO A 446 48.60 10.76 -25.05
C PRO A 446 49.35 12.09 -25.25
N PRO A 447 50.05 12.26 -26.39
CA PRO A 447 50.74 13.51 -26.69
C PRO A 447 49.78 14.70 -26.61
N PHE A 448 50.19 15.75 -25.90
CA PHE A 448 49.42 17.00 -25.73
C PHE A 448 48.12 16.89 -24.90
N ALA A 449 47.96 15.84 -24.09
CA ALA A 449 46.86 15.77 -23.14
C ALA A 449 46.89 16.94 -22.15
N ASP A 450 45.75 17.63 -22.00
CA ASP A 450 45.60 18.85 -21.19
C ASP A 450 44.40 18.80 -20.23
N VAL A 451 43.76 17.62 -20.14
CA VAL A 451 42.65 17.34 -19.21
C VAL A 451 42.67 15.87 -18.79
N GLU A 452 42.27 15.62 -17.56
CA GLU A 452 42.05 14.30 -16.97
C GLU A 452 40.55 14.08 -16.78
N VAL A 453 40.06 12.88 -17.11
CA VAL A 453 38.69 12.44 -16.80
C VAL A 453 38.78 11.42 -15.67
N ASP A 454 38.21 11.76 -14.52
CA ASP A 454 38.21 10.91 -13.33
C ASP A 454 36.97 10.02 -13.34
N VAL A 455 37.20 8.71 -13.25
CA VAL A 455 36.14 7.68 -13.23
C VAL A 455 36.30 6.86 -11.95
N VAL A 456 35.24 6.76 -11.15
CA VAL A 456 35.23 5.93 -9.94
C VAL A 456 34.70 4.55 -10.31
N ASP A 457 35.63 3.62 -10.52
CA ASP A 457 35.36 2.24 -10.89
C ASP A 457 35.25 1.35 -9.63
N GLU A 458 34.28 0.45 -9.60
CA GLU A 458 34.03 -0.40 -8.43
C GLU A 458 35.21 -1.32 -8.09
N GLU A 459 35.90 -1.83 -9.10
CA GLU A 459 37.02 -2.76 -8.91
C GLU A 459 38.35 -2.02 -8.72
N ARG A 460 38.53 -0.90 -9.42
CA ARG A 460 39.83 -0.21 -9.53
C ARG A 460 39.91 1.07 -8.72
N GLY A 461 38.81 1.53 -8.13
CA GLY A 461 38.72 2.82 -7.46
C GLY A 461 38.76 3.98 -8.45
N CYS A 462 39.29 5.12 -8.02
CA CYS A 462 39.40 6.31 -8.87
C CYS A 462 40.52 6.13 -9.91
N VAL A 463 40.16 6.07 -11.19
CA VAL A 463 41.08 5.94 -12.32
C VAL A 463 41.05 7.22 -13.15
N ARG A 464 42.23 7.71 -13.53
CA ARG A 464 42.37 8.92 -14.36
C ARG A 464 42.62 8.57 -15.82
N LEU A 465 41.84 9.19 -16.71
CA LEU A 465 41.95 9.06 -18.15
C LEU A 465 42.41 10.38 -18.76
N HIS A 466 43.63 10.44 -19.27
CA HIS A 466 44.13 11.64 -19.94
C HIS A 466 43.46 11.84 -21.29
N SER A 467 43.04 13.07 -21.59
CA SER A 467 42.32 13.44 -22.81
C SER A 467 42.67 14.87 -23.25
N HIS A 468 41.93 15.39 -24.24
CA HIS A 468 42.16 16.69 -24.85
C HIS A 468 40.90 17.57 -24.72
N ARG A 469 41.04 18.75 -24.12
CA ARG A 469 39.92 19.68 -23.86
C ARG A 469 39.14 20.02 -25.13
N VAL A 470 39.86 20.18 -26.25
CA VAL A 470 39.25 20.49 -27.56
C VAL A 470 38.32 19.38 -28.03
N ILE A 471 38.65 18.11 -27.80
CA ILE A 471 37.86 16.95 -28.22
C ILE A 471 36.62 16.80 -27.34
N LEU A 472 36.81 16.88 -26.03
CA LEU A 472 35.71 16.80 -25.06
C LEU A 472 34.71 17.94 -25.28
N SER A 473 35.22 19.17 -25.43
CA SER A 473 34.41 20.37 -25.66
C SER A 473 33.64 20.33 -26.99
N ALA A 474 34.27 19.86 -28.06
CA ALA A 474 33.62 19.77 -29.37
C ALA A 474 32.57 18.66 -29.43
N SER A 475 32.66 17.66 -28.54
CA SER A 475 31.78 16.49 -28.54
C SER A 475 30.64 16.58 -27.53
N SER A 476 30.74 17.49 -26.55
CA SER A 476 29.78 17.65 -25.47
C SER A 476 29.69 19.11 -25.03
N GLU A 477 28.49 19.69 -25.17
CA GLU A 477 28.19 21.02 -24.63
C GLU A 477 28.36 21.05 -23.10
N VAL A 478 27.95 19.97 -22.41
CA VAL A 478 28.01 19.88 -20.95
C VAL A 478 29.47 19.90 -20.48
N TRP A 479 30.32 19.07 -21.09
CA TRP A 479 31.74 19.07 -20.75
C TRP A 479 32.43 20.37 -21.16
N HIS A 480 32.02 20.99 -22.28
CA HIS A 480 32.54 22.30 -22.64
C HIS A 480 32.29 23.35 -21.56
N ASP A 481 31.06 23.43 -21.07
CA ASP A 481 30.67 24.39 -20.04
C ASP A 481 31.38 24.09 -18.71
N THR A 482 31.44 22.82 -18.29
CA THR A 482 32.17 22.40 -17.08
C THR A 482 33.65 22.77 -17.15
N LEU A 483 34.32 22.47 -18.26
CA LEU A 483 35.74 22.78 -18.45
C LEU A 483 35.99 24.30 -18.51
N ARG A 484 35.06 25.08 -19.05
CA ARG A 484 35.15 26.55 -19.06
C ARG A 484 35.00 27.12 -17.65
N GLN A 485 34.05 26.62 -16.86
CA GLN A 485 33.84 27.05 -15.48
C GLN A 485 35.07 26.72 -14.60
N GLN A 486 35.62 25.52 -14.72
CA GLN A 486 36.84 25.14 -14.00
C GLN A 486 38.03 26.05 -14.36
N GLN A 487 38.20 26.36 -15.65
CA GLN A 487 39.24 27.30 -16.08
C GLN A 487 39.05 28.70 -15.50
N GLN A 488 37.82 29.21 -15.45
CA GLN A 488 37.52 30.51 -14.84
C GLN A 488 37.80 30.50 -13.34
N GLN A 489 37.45 29.42 -12.63
CA GLN A 489 37.74 29.27 -11.20
C GLN A 489 39.25 29.22 -10.94
N GLN A 490 40.01 28.49 -11.75
CA GLN A 490 41.48 28.46 -11.65
C GLN A 490 42.09 29.84 -11.90
N GLN A 491 41.61 30.60 -12.89
CA GLN A 491 42.08 31.97 -13.15
C GLN A 491 41.78 32.91 -11.98
N GLN A 492 40.59 32.81 -11.38
CA GLN A 492 40.23 33.61 -10.20
C GLN A 492 41.10 33.26 -8.99
N GLN A 493 41.38 31.97 -8.76
CA GLN A 493 42.28 31.52 -7.68
C GLN A 493 43.71 32.02 -7.89
N GLN A 494 44.23 31.95 -9.12
CA GLN A 494 45.56 32.48 -9.45
C GLN A 494 45.65 33.99 -9.25
N GLN A 495 44.60 34.75 -9.60
CA GLN A 495 44.53 36.19 -9.36
C GLN A 495 44.51 36.52 -7.85
N GLN A 496 43.76 35.75 -7.06
CA GLN A 496 43.72 35.91 -5.60
C GLN A 496 45.06 35.56 -4.94
N GLN A 497 45.72 34.48 -5.37
CA GLN A 497 47.04 34.09 -4.88
C GLN A 497 48.09 35.15 -5.22
N SER A 498 48.05 35.70 -6.44
CA SER A 498 48.96 36.78 -6.86
C SER A 498 48.80 38.04 -6.02
N ALA A 499 47.58 38.36 -5.57
CA ALA A 499 47.33 39.49 -4.68
C ALA A 499 47.81 39.27 -3.23
N SER A 500 47.93 38.01 -2.79
CA SER A 500 48.30 37.66 -1.41
C SER A 500 49.81 37.68 -1.11
N GLY A 501 50.67 37.90 -2.12
CA GLY A 501 52.13 38.09 -1.93
C GLY A 501 52.92 36.88 -1.41
N GLN A 502 52.27 35.74 -1.14
CA GLN A 502 52.92 34.48 -0.78
C GLN A 502 53.31 33.71 -2.05
N GLN A 503 54.44 34.11 -2.66
CA GLN A 503 55.13 33.31 -3.68
C GLN A 503 56.14 32.38 -3.01
N ASP A 504 55.66 31.25 -2.48
CA ASP A 504 56.57 30.13 -2.21
C ASP A 504 56.89 29.46 -3.54
N ALA A 505 58.15 29.59 -3.97
CA ALA A 505 58.67 29.15 -5.26
C ALA A 505 58.77 27.62 -5.41
N SER A 506 57.94 26.84 -4.72
CA SER A 506 57.86 25.40 -4.93
C SER A 506 57.25 25.13 -6.30
N GLU A 507 57.95 24.39 -7.15
CA GLU A 507 57.56 23.95 -8.49
C GLU A 507 56.22 23.21 -8.50
N SER A 508 55.11 23.95 -8.40
CA SER A 508 53.78 23.39 -8.59
C SER A 508 53.63 23.11 -10.08
N SER A 509 53.69 21.84 -10.45
CA SER A 509 53.32 21.39 -11.78
C SER A 509 51.96 21.98 -12.15
N PRO A 510 51.73 22.41 -13.41
CA PRO A 510 50.47 22.99 -13.83
C PRO A 510 49.34 22.03 -13.42
N SER A 511 48.43 22.50 -12.58
CA SER A 511 47.30 21.71 -12.10
C SER A 511 46.46 21.30 -13.31
N SER A 512 46.53 20.02 -13.68
CA SER A 512 45.75 19.41 -14.75
C SER A 512 44.26 19.67 -14.49
N CYS A 513 43.51 20.03 -15.54
CA CYS A 513 42.07 20.22 -15.43
C CYS A 513 41.42 18.85 -15.27
N VAL A 514 40.57 18.65 -14.25
CA VAL A 514 39.97 17.33 -13.93
C VAL A 514 38.46 17.37 -14.13
N LEU A 515 37.96 16.55 -15.04
CA LEU A 515 36.54 16.31 -15.29
C LEU A 515 36.12 15.01 -14.59
N ALA A 516 35.47 15.12 -13.43
CA ALA A 516 34.99 13.95 -12.69
C ALA A 516 33.62 13.49 -13.20
N LEU A 517 33.48 12.19 -13.50
CA LEU A 517 32.19 11.58 -13.82
C LEU A 517 31.48 11.13 -12.55
N ASP A 518 30.17 11.41 -12.44
CA ASP A 518 29.37 10.94 -11.31
C ASP A 518 29.08 9.43 -11.45
N PRO A 519 29.53 8.57 -10.50
CA PRO A 519 29.34 7.13 -10.60
C PRO A 519 27.86 6.70 -10.52
N LYS A 520 27.01 7.49 -9.86
CA LYS A 520 25.59 7.16 -9.69
C LYS A 520 24.73 7.61 -10.85
N THR A 521 25.06 8.75 -11.47
CA THR A 521 24.20 9.34 -12.51
C THR A 521 24.75 9.21 -13.92
N GLU A 522 26.06 9.10 -14.09
CA GLU A 522 26.72 9.12 -15.40
C GLU A 522 27.37 7.77 -15.72
N CYS A 523 28.44 7.39 -15.03
CA CYS A 523 29.23 6.21 -15.34
C CYS A 523 30.10 5.76 -14.17
N SER A 524 30.03 4.48 -13.80
CA SER A 524 30.91 3.85 -12.80
C SER A 524 31.85 2.82 -13.41
N SER A 525 31.83 2.61 -14.73
CA SER A 525 32.68 1.63 -15.42
C SER A 525 33.81 2.30 -16.20
N LEU A 526 35.04 1.90 -15.90
CA LEU A 526 36.21 2.31 -16.66
C LEU A 526 36.11 1.90 -18.15
N GLU A 527 35.57 0.71 -18.43
CA GLU A 527 35.44 0.19 -19.79
C GLU A 527 34.49 1.05 -20.64
N VAL A 528 33.38 1.48 -20.05
CA VAL A 528 32.39 2.38 -20.67
C VAL A 528 33.00 3.74 -20.95
N ALA A 529 33.72 4.32 -19.98
CA ALA A 529 34.39 5.60 -20.16
C ALA A 529 35.47 5.55 -21.26
N ILE A 530 36.28 4.49 -21.30
CA ILE A 530 37.28 4.29 -22.36
C ILE A 530 36.61 4.14 -23.73
N CYS A 531 35.53 3.36 -23.83
CA CYS A 531 34.78 3.19 -25.07
C CYS A 531 34.21 4.53 -25.56
N ALA A 532 33.58 5.30 -24.68
CA ALA A 532 33.05 6.62 -25.00
C ALA A 532 34.16 7.57 -25.47
N LEU A 533 35.27 7.66 -24.73
CA LEU A 533 36.40 8.51 -25.12
C LEU A 533 36.99 8.09 -26.47
N ARG A 534 37.25 6.80 -26.70
CA ARG A 534 37.73 6.30 -27.99
C ARG A 534 36.78 6.67 -29.12
N PHE A 535 35.48 6.52 -28.91
CA PHE A 535 34.47 6.93 -29.89
C PHE A 535 34.57 8.42 -30.25
N LEU A 536 34.91 9.30 -29.31
CA LEU A 536 35.10 10.72 -29.61
C LEU A 536 36.29 11.00 -30.55
N TYR A 537 37.34 10.17 -30.49
CA TYR A 537 38.52 10.28 -31.35
C TYR A 537 38.35 9.58 -32.70
N THR A 538 37.75 8.39 -32.71
CA THR A 538 37.74 7.51 -33.89
C THR A 538 36.41 7.48 -34.60
N ARG A 539 35.30 7.80 -33.89
CA ARG A 539 33.91 7.56 -34.31
C ARG A 539 33.63 6.11 -34.67
N ASP A 540 34.48 5.21 -34.20
CA ASP A 540 34.39 3.79 -34.46
C ASP A 540 33.53 3.10 -33.39
N ALA A 541 32.30 2.78 -33.78
CA ALA A 541 31.36 2.02 -32.97
C ALA A 541 31.76 0.54 -32.83
N GLU A 542 32.63 0.00 -33.70
CA GLU A 542 33.09 -1.40 -33.65
C GLU A 542 33.99 -1.67 -32.44
N SER A 543 34.60 -0.63 -31.89
CA SER A 543 35.45 -0.71 -30.71
C SER A 543 34.74 -1.05 -29.39
N CYS A 544 33.40 -1.10 -29.37
CA CYS A 544 32.62 -1.45 -28.17
C CYS A 544 32.71 -2.96 -27.87
N SER A 545 33.59 -3.35 -26.95
CA SER A 545 33.82 -4.75 -26.52
C SER A 545 32.64 -5.41 -25.81
N PHE A 546 31.75 -4.61 -25.23
CA PHE A 546 30.69 -5.06 -24.33
C PHE A 546 29.28 -4.96 -24.96
N ARG A 547 29.16 -5.15 -26.28
CA ARG A 547 27.89 -5.09 -27.03
C ARG A 547 26.78 -6.03 -26.54
N SER A 548 27.12 -7.06 -25.77
CA SER A 548 26.16 -8.01 -25.18
C SER A 548 25.97 -7.80 -23.67
N ASN A 549 26.69 -6.88 -23.03
CA ASN A 549 26.61 -6.63 -21.59
C ASN A 549 25.64 -5.48 -21.33
N ALA A 550 24.40 -5.82 -20.99
CA ALA A 550 23.33 -4.83 -20.82
C ALA A 550 23.62 -3.78 -19.72
N PRO A 551 24.14 -4.13 -18.52
CA PRO A 551 24.55 -3.12 -17.54
C PRO A 551 25.54 -2.07 -18.07
N LEU A 552 26.57 -2.49 -18.82
CA LEU A 552 27.56 -1.57 -19.38
C LEU A 552 26.98 -0.70 -20.50
N LEU A 553 26.13 -1.27 -21.37
CA LEU A 553 25.42 -0.49 -22.38
C LEU A 553 24.47 0.54 -21.76
N PHE A 554 23.82 0.20 -20.64
CA PHE A 554 22.98 1.15 -19.92
C PHE A 554 23.78 2.31 -19.33
N GLN A 555 24.95 2.05 -18.77
CA GLN A 555 25.87 3.12 -18.35
C GLN A 555 26.33 3.97 -19.55
N LEU A 556 26.62 3.37 -20.71
CA LEU A 556 26.97 4.10 -21.92
C LEU A 556 25.82 5.00 -22.39
N LEU A 557 24.58 4.52 -22.32
CA LEU A 557 23.38 5.30 -22.63
C LEU A 557 23.19 6.48 -21.67
N ARG A 558 23.41 6.28 -20.36
CA ARG A 558 23.34 7.36 -19.35
C ARG A 558 24.43 8.40 -19.56
N LEU A 559 25.67 7.96 -19.72
CA LEU A 559 26.81 8.84 -19.98
C LEU A 559 26.57 9.68 -21.25
N SER A 560 26.11 9.04 -22.33
CA SER A 560 25.86 9.74 -23.60
C SER A 560 24.71 10.75 -23.52
N THR A 561 23.61 10.40 -22.86
CA THR A 561 22.45 11.31 -22.73
C THR A 561 22.72 12.45 -21.75
N ARG A 562 23.26 12.17 -20.56
CA ARG A 562 23.51 13.16 -19.50
C ARG A 562 24.60 14.15 -19.88
N CYS A 563 25.69 13.66 -20.47
CA CYS A 563 26.77 14.52 -20.92
C CYS A 563 26.54 15.06 -22.33
N LYS A 564 25.37 14.83 -22.97
CA LYS A 564 25.08 15.24 -24.35
C LYS A 564 26.22 14.86 -25.33
N LEU A 565 26.70 13.63 -25.24
CA LEU A 565 27.66 13.09 -26.19
C LEU A 565 27.01 12.92 -27.57
N PRO A 566 27.80 12.65 -28.62
CA PRO A 566 27.25 12.50 -29.96
C PRO A 566 26.14 11.43 -30.02
N PRO A 567 25.00 11.71 -30.68
CA PRO A 567 23.79 10.88 -30.62
C PRO A 567 24.00 9.46 -31.20
N GLN A 568 25.03 9.27 -32.02
CA GLN A 568 25.45 7.96 -32.51
C GLN A 568 25.80 7.01 -31.37
N LEU A 569 26.41 7.51 -30.29
CA LEU A 569 26.83 6.70 -29.16
C LEU A 569 25.62 6.24 -28.32
N SER A 570 24.67 7.14 -28.07
CA SER A 570 23.41 6.79 -27.38
C SER A 570 22.57 5.82 -28.21
N ALA A 571 22.50 6.01 -29.53
CA ALA A 571 21.77 5.10 -30.40
C ALA A 571 22.42 3.72 -30.48
N LEU A 572 23.76 3.66 -30.58
CA LEU A 572 24.50 2.39 -30.50
C LEU A 572 24.17 1.66 -29.20
N ALA A 573 24.26 2.35 -28.06
CA ALA A 573 23.97 1.76 -26.76
C ALA A 573 22.52 1.27 -26.67
N LEU A 574 21.57 2.10 -27.11
CA LEU A 574 20.15 1.81 -27.08
C LEU A 574 19.78 0.65 -28.01
N ASP A 575 20.25 0.63 -29.25
CA ASP A 575 19.94 -0.42 -30.22
C ASP A 575 20.44 -1.79 -29.72
N ASN A 576 21.67 -1.87 -29.18
CA ASN A 576 22.19 -3.12 -28.61
C ASN A 576 21.43 -3.53 -27.33
N LEU A 577 21.02 -2.56 -26.49
CA LEU A 577 20.16 -2.84 -25.33
C LEU A 577 18.82 -3.43 -25.74
N LEU A 578 18.15 -2.81 -26.71
CA LEU A 578 16.82 -3.24 -27.15
C LEU A 578 16.87 -4.61 -27.84
N GLN A 579 17.93 -4.90 -28.59
CA GLN A 579 18.19 -6.25 -29.13
C GLN A 579 18.36 -7.26 -27.99
N GLY A 580 19.17 -6.96 -26.97
CA GLY A 580 19.34 -7.84 -25.81
C GLY A 580 18.05 -8.06 -25.01
N VAL A 581 17.15 -7.06 -24.96
CA VAL A 581 15.82 -7.17 -24.35
C VAL A 581 14.88 -8.04 -25.18
N ASP A 582 15.00 -8.04 -26.51
CA ASP A 582 14.18 -8.84 -27.42
C ASP A 582 14.60 -10.32 -27.47
N ASP A 583 15.89 -10.58 -27.33
CA ASP A 583 16.47 -11.91 -27.42
C ASP A 583 15.84 -12.86 -26.38
N ALA A 584 14.98 -13.77 -26.82
CA ALA A 584 14.33 -14.77 -25.96
C ALA A 584 15.27 -15.90 -25.51
N SER A 585 16.50 -15.95 -26.05
CA SER A 585 17.52 -16.90 -25.61
C SER A 585 18.02 -16.48 -24.22
N GLY A 586 18.13 -17.40 -23.25
CA GLY A 586 18.25 -17.12 -21.81
C GLY A 586 19.29 -16.10 -21.31
N THR A 587 20.18 -15.57 -22.16
CA THR A 587 20.93 -14.33 -21.92
C THR A 587 20.04 -13.09 -21.75
N ALA A 588 18.78 -13.16 -22.17
CA ALA A 588 17.71 -12.18 -21.97
C ALA A 588 17.61 -11.66 -20.53
N GLY A 589 17.91 -12.51 -19.55
CA GLY A 589 17.66 -12.23 -18.14
C GLY A 589 18.32 -10.93 -17.65
N MET A 590 19.55 -10.63 -18.12
CA MET A 590 20.26 -9.42 -17.70
C MET A 590 19.78 -8.14 -18.39
N ALA A 591 19.33 -8.22 -19.64
CA ALA A 591 18.78 -7.05 -20.32
C ALA A 591 17.34 -6.77 -19.89
N ALA A 592 16.54 -7.83 -19.73
CA ALA A 592 15.17 -7.76 -19.25
C ALA A 592 15.09 -7.15 -17.84
N SER A 593 16.06 -7.43 -16.96
CA SER A 593 16.09 -6.85 -15.62
C SER A 593 16.30 -5.33 -15.59
N LEU A 594 16.79 -4.73 -16.68
CA LEU A 594 16.94 -3.28 -16.82
C LEU A 594 15.69 -2.59 -17.36
N VAL A 595 14.70 -3.32 -17.87
CA VAL A 595 13.46 -2.74 -18.42
C VAL A 595 12.74 -1.82 -17.42
N PRO A 596 12.54 -2.20 -16.15
CA PRO A 596 11.94 -1.31 -15.14
C PRO A 596 12.68 0.01 -14.96
N THR A 597 14.01 -0.04 -14.92
CA THR A 597 14.87 1.15 -14.78
C THR A 597 14.81 2.02 -16.03
N LEU A 598 14.84 1.42 -17.22
CA LEU A 598 14.70 2.14 -18.49
C LEU A 598 13.35 2.86 -18.61
N ILE A 599 12.26 2.23 -18.15
CA ILE A 599 10.93 2.87 -18.11
C ILE A 599 10.93 4.04 -17.12
N SER A 600 11.50 3.85 -15.93
CA SER A 600 11.54 4.88 -14.88
C SER A 600 12.40 6.09 -15.27
N GLU A 601 13.53 5.86 -15.95
CA GLU A 601 14.44 6.90 -16.42
C GLU A 601 14.11 7.39 -17.85
N ALA A 602 13.02 6.93 -18.47
CA ALA A 602 12.77 7.15 -19.89
C ALA A 602 12.80 8.62 -20.32
N GLY A 603 12.27 9.53 -19.48
CA GLY A 603 12.31 10.97 -19.72
C GLY A 603 13.71 11.55 -19.58
N ALA A 604 14.51 11.08 -18.62
CA ALA A 604 15.89 11.53 -18.42
C ALA A 604 16.84 11.04 -19.52
N LEU A 605 16.55 9.86 -20.08
CA LEU A 605 17.30 9.24 -21.18
C LEU A 605 16.80 9.69 -22.56
N LEU A 606 15.81 10.59 -22.62
CA LEU A 606 15.23 11.09 -23.87
C LEU A 606 14.73 9.98 -24.80
N LEU A 607 14.18 8.89 -24.24
CA LEU A 607 13.70 7.76 -25.03
C LEU A 607 12.49 8.17 -25.88
N SER A 608 12.51 7.76 -27.16
CA SER A 608 11.38 7.99 -28.06
C SER A 608 10.12 7.27 -27.56
N GLN A 609 8.94 7.72 -28.00
CA GLN A 609 7.69 7.07 -27.62
C GLN A 609 7.61 5.61 -28.11
N GLU A 610 8.20 5.30 -29.26
CA GLU A 610 8.24 3.93 -29.80
C GLU A 610 9.06 3.00 -28.91
N VAL A 611 10.22 3.47 -28.44
CA VAL A 611 11.08 2.75 -27.49
C VAL A 611 10.36 2.55 -26.16
N ARG A 612 9.70 3.59 -25.63
CA ARG A 612 8.94 3.48 -24.37
C ARG A 612 7.80 2.46 -24.47
N ARG A 613 7.07 2.42 -25.57
CA ARG A 613 6.03 1.41 -25.83
C ARG A 613 6.61 0.00 -25.96
N PHE A 614 7.74 -0.15 -26.64
CA PHE A 614 8.44 -1.43 -26.73
C PHE A 614 8.84 -1.94 -25.35
N LEU A 615 9.48 -1.11 -24.53
CA LEU A 615 9.86 -1.46 -23.16
C LEU A 615 8.63 -1.78 -22.29
N ALA A 616 7.55 -0.98 -22.38
CA ALA A 616 6.30 -1.24 -21.68
C ALA A 616 5.68 -2.59 -22.06
N ARG A 617 5.69 -2.95 -23.35
CA ARG A 617 5.29 -4.29 -23.81
C ARG A 617 6.15 -5.37 -23.18
N ARG A 618 7.48 -5.19 -23.16
CA ARG A 618 8.42 -6.17 -22.62
C ARG A 618 8.21 -6.39 -21.13
N LEU A 619 7.94 -5.34 -20.36
CA LEU A 619 7.57 -5.45 -18.94
C LEU A 619 6.33 -6.34 -18.73
N ILE A 620 5.31 -6.18 -19.58
CA ILE A 620 4.07 -6.97 -19.47
C ILE A 620 4.28 -8.42 -19.90
N CYS A 621 5.08 -8.66 -20.95
CA CYS A 621 5.21 -9.97 -21.59
C CYS A 621 6.32 -10.86 -21.01
N HIS A 622 7.34 -10.32 -20.35
CA HIS A 622 8.48 -11.09 -19.84
C HIS A 622 8.50 -11.13 -18.31
N ASP A 623 8.50 -12.33 -17.74
CA ASP A 623 8.53 -12.51 -16.28
C ASP A 623 9.81 -11.97 -15.65
N ALA A 624 10.97 -12.12 -16.30
CA ALA A 624 12.23 -11.55 -15.78
C ALA A 624 12.19 -10.02 -15.63
N ALA A 625 11.53 -9.31 -16.57
CA ALA A 625 11.36 -7.86 -16.47
C ALA A 625 10.36 -7.49 -15.37
N TRP A 626 9.30 -8.29 -15.21
CA TRP A 626 8.31 -8.12 -14.15
C TRP A 626 8.92 -8.31 -12.76
N ASP A 627 9.64 -9.41 -12.54
CA ASP A 627 10.27 -9.74 -11.26
C ASP A 627 11.32 -8.69 -10.88
N ALA A 628 12.08 -8.20 -11.86
CA ALA A 628 13.03 -7.10 -11.64
C ALA A 628 12.35 -5.80 -11.21
N ALA A 629 11.09 -5.55 -11.62
CA ALA A 629 10.37 -4.35 -11.22
C ALA A 629 10.12 -4.32 -9.70
N GLU A 630 9.89 -5.49 -9.08
CA GLU A 630 9.71 -5.61 -7.63
C GLU A 630 10.99 -5.28 -6.85
N ALA A 631 12.16 -5.45 -7.47
CA ALA A 631 13.45 -5.14 -6.87
C ALA A 631 13.91 -3.68 -7.02
N THR A 632 13.21 -2.86 -7.81
CA THR A 632 13.60 -1.46 -8.05
C THR A 632 13.28 -0.53 -6.87
N GLU A 633 14.12 0.48 -6.65
CA GLU A 633 13.89 1.52 -5.62
C GLU A 633 12.62 2.35 -5.87
N VAL A 634 12.26 2.55 -7.14
CA VAL A 634 11.05 3.29 -7.57
C VAL A 634 9.77 2.52 -7.23
N GLY A 635 9.88 1.19 -7.09
CA GLY A 635 8.78 0.28 -6.80
C GLY A 635 8.00 -0.13 -8.06
N ALA A 636 7.61 -1.40 -8.12
CA ALA A 636 6.89 -1.99 -9.24
C ALA A 636 5.57 -1.28 -9.61
N ALA A 637 4.93 -0.59 -8.65
CA ALA A 637 3.66 0.10 -8.88
C ALA A 637 3.83 1.28 -9.83
N ALA A 638 4.84 2.12 -9.59
CA ALA A 638 5.14 3.28 -10.42
C ALA A 638 5.68 2.86 -11.81
N VAL A 639 6.49 1.80 -11.86
CA VAL A 639 6.96 1.22 -13.12
C VAL A 639 5.79 0.72 -13.98
N LEU A 640 4.87 -0.03 -13.37
CA LEU A 640 3.67 -0.51 -14.06
C LEU A 640 2.77 0.63 -14.50
N GLU A 641 2.56 1.65 -13.67
CA GLU A 641 1.76 2.82 -14.02
C GLU A 641 2.33 3.55 -15.25
N ALA A 642 3.66 3.76 -15.29
CA ALA A 642 4.35 4.34 -16.44
C ALA A 642 4.18 3.46 -17.70
N ALA A 643 4.31 2.14 -17.56
CA ALA A 643 4.11 1.21 -18.67
C ALA A 643 2.67 1.24 -19.21
N LEU A 644 1.67 1.22 -18.33
CA LEU A 644 0.26 1.30 -18.72
C LEU A 644 -0.05 2.62 -19.44
N ALA A 645 0.54 3.74 -19.00
CA ALA A 645 0.36 5.05 -19.62
C ALA A 645 0.89 5.11 -21.05
N GLU A 646 1.99 4.41 -21.34
CA GLU A 646 2.56 4.32 -22.69
C GLU A 646 1.72 3.42 -23.61
N LEU A 647 1.09 2.39 -23.05
CA LEU A 647 0.28 1.41 -23.80
C LEU A 647 -1.16 1.87 -24.05
N GLU A 648 -1.76 2.65 -23.14
CA GLU A 648 -3.16 3.09 -23.25
C GLU A 648 -3.48 3.78 -24.61
N PRO A 649 -2.67 4.72 -25.13
CA PRO A 649 -2.94 5.38 -26.41
C PRO A 649 -3.05 4.41 -27.59
N CYS A 650 -2.43 3.24 -27.52
CA CYS A 650 -2.51 2.21 -28.58
C CYS A 650 -3.88 1.52 -28.64
N PHE A 651 -4.74 1.70 -27.64
CA PHE A 651 -6.05 1.06 -27.56
C PHE A 651 -7.24 2.00 -27.70
N ARG A 652 -7.05 3.31 -27.54
CA ARG A 652 -8.08 4.31 -27.85
C ARG A 652 -8.31 4.28 -29.37
N ARG A 653 -9.51 3.85 -29.80
CA ARG A 653 -9.92 3.98 -31.21
C ARG A 653 -9.94 5.48 -31.51
N LEU A 654 -9.11 5.91 -32.46
CA LEU A 654 -9.15 7.25 -33.05
C LEU A 654 -10.49 7.48 -33.75
#